data_AF-A0A4Q2KEH6-F1
#
_entry.id   AF-A0A4Q2KEH6-F1
#
_cell.length_a   1.000
_cell.length_b   1.000
_cell.length_c   1.000
_cell.angle_alpha   90.00
_cell.angle_beta   90.00
_cell.angle_gamma   90.00
#
_symmetry.space_group_name_H-M   'P 1'
#
loop_
_entity.id
_entity.type
_entity.pdbx_description
1 polymer ?
#
loop_
_entity_poly.entity_id
_entity_poly.type
_entity_poly.pdbx_seq_one_letter_code
_entity_poly.pdbx_strand_id
1 'polypeptide(L)'
;MANLLAKSKKYILCFLAAVALIFGVTGAAMLSDGRSVSAAETGHWMSHNGSGNTIQNGLTKYTAAAILANDQNILEMENNTVYFQMMVDTGSAWSAFSFLNGLESDVNDWKDVVWTGLNAGVDTKPHIIFQNGAGQAYGNGISPVYGVRNVPSFSDRLISVELHIGTGEGDDVSYMKLNGNMLLHETSDVSAINYITEADFPNGCYLGIHINLAGDSNQIIYLGEYNTPYVTSQSDELNDKILQYDPDSISDNLTVSVANLEDVSAATVEINGAAVDKQHYTLTSDSDSTAKLTIKKSFWTNAASFAAENYLTITSTNGSAFVVLDVTTGVAPTWVGDNYVVIDEIADTSFTFNSVYNTYTAESVTIRSGIYSGSTLSDLTAGEDYTLSAPEKQDDDTYDYTLTIRDTYLEEALKTYYGRYFHISFGTNALTASLYYQQDTEGWVARSVDLASGTALTADDYYTTGTFNKMSTVSLASRIYYNRGLDVTKPIVIEFASIPSSTTWAMLNVTDSLETMDYFSDNTRESSQLQALFFGEGRSDIQKFSGFTIGSGESTNASYPKSEMKGIVVEIYFGKTAEESYFRINGQNCGSPSAVQSDFSDGVAYVGWFFNDTKGGFNFKVNSNVNAVAVTAPVDDKAYAMDLAKAADFEISLINVNAEGDITVKDAAGNTLVKDTDYTYSNGKLVIKASYFGRIDFTKSSVISVWDNVNKTGTQFSMAYSSSNMKDTSVAFVTVGALTDAVFTLDGVSEVSMVLDKDSNEIDASLYTFKDGTLTIKKDVLTDKAGVTEFMVVSGSALYPCYVYADAFENGGVKTEGDGSVSNKDGTFTFEGDAVYTIMQSVDFAAGAAFLVDFTSIPGYYNNGNGKTAGYVTFEFYDPYSGNTLYYTLYCNYADDAITDNYTALYESYYMVNEEGGYVIMPTSRTINISNCENPSALGKHEIVFSYSDGVMTVKIDSARATTISSLGSFSVSSCVCTVAVPEGTADGKMALTLNYYEGTEVPDVTPGPGGDDDDKPDDNPGGDTTDDVEKGGCGGAVVGTGTVAGGALLLAGIAVLMKKRSRSK
;
A
#
# COMPACT_ATOMS: atom_id res chain seq x y z
N MET A 1 -4.56 -55.45 -44.87
CA MET A 1 -5.45 -55.28 -43.70
C MET A 1 -5.17 -54.02 -42.88
N ALA A 2 -3.94 -53.51 -42.81
CA ALA A 2 -3.65 -52.24 -42.09
C ALA A 2 -4.23 -50.97 -42.76
N ASN A 3 -4.41 -50.95 -44.09
CA ASN A 3 -4.99 -49.79 -44.81
C ASN A 3 -6.53 -49.68 -44.74
N LEU A 4 -7.24 -50.71 -44.25
CA LEU A 4 -8.68 -50.61 -43.98
C LEU A 4 -8.98 -50.03 -42.58
N LEU A 5 -8.09 -50.24 -41.61
CA LEU A 5 -8.22 -49.72 -40.23
C LEU A 5 -7.86 -48.23 -40.11
N ALA A 6 -6.97 -47.71 -40.96
CA ALA A 6 -6.65 -46.29 -41.01
C ALA A 6 -7.76 -45.45 -41.67
N LYS A 7 -8.49 -46.02 -42.63
CA LYS A 7 -9.68 -45.36 -43.23
C LYS A 7 -10.88 -45.41 -42.28
N SER A 8 -11.12 -46.50 -41.56
CA SER A 8 -12.26 -46.59 -40.63
C SER A 8 -12.14 -45.65 -39.42
N LYS A 9 -10.94 -45.43 -38.87
CA LYS A 9 -10.74 -44.45 -37.77
C LYS A 9 -10.99 -43.00 -38.21
N LYS A 10 -10.66 -42.63 -39.46
CA LYS A 10 -10.96 -41.30 -40.00
C LYS A 10 -12.46 -41.10 -40.25
N TYR A 11 -13.17 -42.13 -40.73
CA TYR A 11 -14.62 -42.07 -40.89
C TYR A 11 -15.36 -42.07 -39.54
N ILE A 12 -14.87 -42.79 -38.52
CA ILE A 12 -15.46 -42.76 -37.18
C ILE A 12 -15.22 -41.42 -36.48
N LEU A 13 -14.04 -40.81 -36.63
CA LEU A 13 -13.77 -39.48 -36.06
C LEU A 13 -14.54 -38.38 -36.80
N CYS A 14 -14.71 -38.47 -38.13
CA CYS A 14 -15.56 -37.55 -38.89
C CYS A 14 -17.05 -37.79 -38.64
N PHE A 15 -17.47 -39.02 -38.35
CA PHE A 15 -18.85 -39.34 -37.98
C PHE A 15 -19.16 -38.91 -36.54
N LEU A 16 -18.22 -39.03 -35.58
CA LEU A 16 -18.37 -38.48 -34.23
C LEU A 16 -18.31 -36.95 -34.21
N ALA A 17 -17.48 -36.34 -35.05
CA ALA A 17 -17.48 -34.88 -35.23
C ALA A 17 -18.75 -34.39 -35.94
N ALA A 18 -19.28 -35.13 -36.93
CA ALA A 18 -20.54 -34.81 -37.59
C ALA A 18 -21.76 -35.09 -36.71
N VAL A 19 -21.71 -36.09 -35.83
CA VAL A 19 -22.76 -36.37 -34.83
C VAL A 19 -22.69 -35.35 -33.69
N ALA A 20 -21.51 -34.90 -33.26
CA ALA A 20 -21.37 -33.77 -32.34
C ALA A 20 -21.77 -32.44 -32.97
N LEU A 21 -21.57 -32.24 -34.29
CA LEU A 21 -22.09 -31.09 -35.02
C LEU A 21 -23.60 -31.19 -35.23
N ILE A 22 -24.14 -32.39 -35.50
CA ILE A 22 -25.59 -32.60 -35.66
C ILE A 22 -26.28 -32.49 -34.30
N PHE A 23 -25.76 -33.00 -33.18
CA PHE A 23 -26.31 -32.77 -31.85
C PHE A 23 -26.03 -31.34 -31.32
N GLY A 24 -24.94 -30.70 -31.74
CA GLY A 24 -24.69 -29.27 -31.49
C GLY A 24 -25.64 -28.36 -32.27
N VAL A 25 -26.09 -28.77 -33.46
CA VAL A 25 -27.01 -28.00 -34.33
C VAL A 25 -28.48 -28.43 -34.16
N THR A 26 -28.80 -29.66 -33.74
CA THR A 26 -30.17 -30.09 -33.40
C THR A 26 -30.50 -30.00 -31.91
N GLY A 27 -29.52 -30.05 -31.00
CA GLY A 27 -29.72 -29.70 -29.59
C GLY A 27 -29.96 -28.20 -29.39
N ALA A 28 -29.38 -27.37 -30.26
CA ALA A 28 -29.69 -25.94 -30.33
C ALA A 28 -31.02 -25.64 -31.08
N ALA A 29 -31.52 -26.56 -31.92
CA ALA A 29 -32.75 -26.35 -32.69
C ALA A 29 -34.00 -27.06 -32.11
N MET A 30 -33.87 -27.96 -31.13
CA MET A 30 -35.01 -28.57 -30.42
C MET A 30 -35.36 -27.91 -29.08
N LEU A 31 -34.61 -26.88 -28.66
CA LEU A 31 -35.04 -25.92 -27.64
C LEU A 31 -35.66 -24.66 -28.25
N SER A 32 -35.83 -24.63 -29.58
CA SER A 32 -36.43 -23.54 -30.33
C SER A 32 -37.56 -24.07 -31.23
N ASP A 33 -38.65 -24.56 -30.65
CA ASP A 33 -39.91 -24.61 -31.39
C ASP A 33 -40.52 -23.21 -31.39
N GLY A 34 -40.04 -22.44 -32.36
CA GLY A 34 -40.47 -21.09 -32.64
C GLY A 34 -41.94 -21.06 -33.06
N ARG A 35 -42.72 -20.24 -32.36
CA ARG A 35 -43.52 -19.26 -33.11
C ARG A 35 -42.53 -18.30 -33.75
N SER A 36 -42.71 -18.05 -35.04
CA SER A 36 -41.99 -17.02 -35.78
C SER A 36 -42.15 -15.67 -35.06
N VAL A 37 -41.10 -15.24 -34.36
CA VAL A 37 -41.01 -13.90 -33.77
C VAL A 37 -40.59 -12.96 -34.89
N SER A 38 -41.56 -12.23 -35.42
CA SER A 38 -41.28 -11.15 -36.36
C SER A 38 -40.71 -9.96 -35.58
N ALA A 39 -39.46 -9.61 -35.83
CA ALA A 39 -38.86 -8.27 -35.69
C ALA A 39 -39.44 -7.36 -34.58
N ALA A 40 -39.08 -7.60 -33.31
CA ALA A 40 -39.09 -6.62 -32.20
C ALA A 40 -38.32 -7.21 -30.99
N GLU A 41 -36.98 -7.33 -31.07
CA GLU A 41 -36.14 -7.90 -29.99
C GLU A 41 -35.11 -6.88 -29.41
N THR A 42 -35.42 -5.59 -29.38
CA THR A 42 -34.63 -4.60 -28.61
C THR A 42 -35.60 -3.69 -27.87
N GLY A 43 -35.67 -3.82 -26.54
CA GLY A 43 -36.37 -2.85 -25.69
C GLY A 43 -35.73 -1.47 -25.78
N HIS A 44 -36.46 -0.42 -25.40
CA HIS A 44 -36.02 0.97 -25.56
C HIS A 44 -35.15 1.48 -24.40
N TRP A 45 -34.94 0.65 -23.38
CA TRP A 45 -34.08 0.95 -22.25
C TRP A 45 -32.59 0.65 -22.53
N MET A 46 -31.78 1.70 -22.50
CA MET A 46 -30.33 1.66 -22.60
C MET A 46 -29.68 1.62 -21.20
N SER A 47 -28.50 1.00 -21.09
CA SER A 47 -27.75 0.91 -19.83
C SER A 47 -26.25 1.10 -20.04
N HIS A 48 -25.60 1.87 -19.16
CA HIS A 48 -24.17 2.17 -19.26
C HIS A 48 -23.30 1.18 -18.47
N ASN A 49 -23.60 0.99 -17.18
CA ASN A 49 -22.84 0.22 -16.21
C ASN A 49 -23.59 -1.00 -15.66
N GLY A 50 -24.79 -1.29 -16.17
CA GLY A 50 -25.53 -2.53 -15.91
C GLY A 50 -25.73 -3.36 -17.18
N SER A 51 -25.75 -4.70 -17.07
CA SER A 51 -26.22 -5.58 -18.15
C SER A 51 -27.70 -5.88 -17.98
N GLY A 52 -28.53 -5.36 -18.88
CA GLY A 52 -29.97 -5.64 -18.90
C GLY A 52 -30.30 -6.90 -19.67
N ASN A 53 -31.16 -7.76 -19.11
CA ASN A 53 -31.72 -8.91 -19.80
C ASN A 53 -33.22 -8.71 -19.98
N THR A 54 -33.71 -8.67 -21.22
CA THR A 54 -35.16 -8.69 -21.49
C THR A 54 -35.67 -10.10 -21.27
N ILE A 55 -36.49 -10.29 -20.23
CA ILE A 55 -36.89 -11.64 -19.78
C ILE A 55 -38.20 -12.08 -20.47
N GLN A 56 -39.12 -11.15 -20.77
CA GLN A 56 -40.42 -11.48 -21.39
C GLN A 56 -41.12 -10.23 -21.96
N ASN A 57 -41.59 -10.26 -23.21
CA ASN A 57 -42.48 -9.26 -23.86
C ASN A 57 -42.29 -7.77 -23.43
N GLY A 58 -41.04 -7.30 -23.26
CA GLY A 58 -40.76 -5.91 -22.87
C GLY A 58 -40.54 -5.63 -21.37
N LEU A 59 -40.37 -6.65 -20.51
CA LEU A 59 -39.84 -6.47 -19.16
C LEU A 59 -38.32 -6.67 -19.15
N THR A 60 -37.58 -5.62 -18.85
CA THR A 60 -36.12 -5.64 -18.73
C THR A 60 -35.69 -5.71 -17.28
N LYS A 61 -34.78 -6.64 -16.98
CA LYS A 61 -34.20 -6.85 -15.65
C LYS A 61 -32.74 -6.44 -15.60
N TYR A 62 -32.35 -5.74 -14.54
CA TYR A 62 -30.96 -5.47 -14.18
C TYR A 62 -30.67 -5.98 -12.77
N THR A 63 -29.44 -6.44 -12.53
CA THR A 63 -29.00 -7.05 -11.26
C THR A 63 -27.83 -6.30 -10.61
N ALA A 64 -27.62 -5.04 -10.99
CA ALA A 64 -26.55 -4.19 -10.49
C ALA A 64 -26.98 -2.72 -10.58
N ALA A 65 -26.34 -1.86 -9.80
CA ALA A 65 -26.51 -0.41 -9.89
C ALA A 65 -26.26 0.05 -11.34
N ALA A 66 -27.13 0.93 -11.83
CA ALA A 66 -27.16 1.26 -13.24
C ALA A 66 -27.55 2.72 -13.49
N ILE A 67 -26.93 3.30 -14.52
CA ILE A 67 -27.37 4.49 -15.23
C ILE A 67 -28.13 3.99 -16.45
N LEU A 68 -29.41 4.32 -16.50
CA LEU A 68 -30.37 3.88 -17.50
C LEU A 68 -30.95 5.09 -18.24
N ALA A 69 -31.29 4.93 -19.50
CA ALA A 69 -32.04 5.93 -20.26
C ALA A 69 -33.01 5.26 -21.23
N ASN A 70 -34.18 5.85 -21.44
CA ASN A 70 -35.07 5.42 -22.52
C ASN A 70 -34.75 6.19 -23.80
N ASP A 71 -34.59 5.50 -24.93
CA ASP A 71 -34.22 6.12 -26.21
C ASP A 71 -35.37 6.81 -26.94
N GLN A 72 -36.58 6.77 -26.39
CA GLN A 72 -37.76 7.39 -26.96
C GLN A 72 -37.99 8.81 -26.42
N ASN A 73 -38.28 9.75 -27.32
CA ASN A 73 -38.57 11.14 -26.98
C ASN A 73 -40.01 11.27 -26.44
N ILE A 74 -40.15 11.71 -25.19
CA ILE A 74 -41.46 11.90 -24.54
C ILE A 74 -42.31 12.94 -25.28
N LEU A 75 -41.68 13.96 -25.88
CA LEU A 75 -42.38 15.03 -26.61
C LEU A 75 -42.95 14.58 -27.97
N GLU A 76 -42.62 13.37 -28.42
CA GLU A 76 -43.19 12.77 -29.63
C GLU A 76 -44.31 11.77 -29.31
N MET A 77 -44.56 11.54 -28.02
CA MET A 77 -45.59 10.62 -27.55
C MET A 77 -46.96 11.30 -27.51
N GLU A 78 -48.02 10.50 -27.50
CA GLU A 78 -49.38 11.03 -27.45
C GLU A 78 -49.57 11.91 -26.20
N ASN A 79 -49.98 13.17 -26.42
CA ASN A 79 -50.14 14.20 -25.38
C ASN A 79 -48.89 14.47 -24.53
N ASN A 80 -47.69 14.21 -25.07
CA ASN A 80 -46.42 14.33 -24.35
C ASN A 80 -46.41 13.51 -23.04
N THR A 81 -47.11 12.38 -23.06
CA THR A 81 -47.29 11.49 -21.90
C THR A 81 -46.82 10.08 -22.20
N VAL A 82 -46.12 9.49 -21.23
CA VAL A 82 -45.70 8.09 -21.28
C VAL A 82 -46.16 7.34 -20.04
N TYR A 83 -46.50 6.07 -20.25
CA TYR A 83 -46.87 5.13 -19.20
C TYR A 83 -45.90 3.94 -19.20
N PHE A 84 -45.42 3.51 -18.04
CA PHE A 84 -44.65 2.27 -17.90
C PHE A 84 -44.72 1.71 -16.49
N GLN A 85 -44.11 0.54 -16.26
CA GLN A 85 -43.98 -0.05 -14.92
C GLN A 85 -42.53 -0.08 -14.49
N MET A 86 -42.26 0.10 -13.20
CA MET A 86 -40.92 -0.08 -12.64
C MET A 86 -40.92 -0.68 -11.24
N MET A 87 -39.87 -1.39 -10.88
CA MET A 87 -39.60 -1.87 -9.52
C MET A 87 -38.11 -1.73 -9.27
N VAL A 88 -37.75 -1.25 -8.08
CA VAL A 88 -36.35 -1.01 -7.73
C VAL A 88 -36.14 -1.40 -6.27
N ASP A 89 -35.20 -2.30 -6.03
CA ASP A 89 -34.78 -2.67 -4.66
C ASP A 89 -33.82 -1.61 -4.08
N THR A 90 -34.37 -0.57 -3.45
CA THR A 90 -33.58 0.53 -2.86
C THR A 90 -33.38 0.37 -1.34
N GLY A 91 -32.14 0.11 -0.90
CA GLY A 91 -31.69 0.29 0.48
C GLY A 91 -31.39 1.76 0.82
N SER A 92 -30.65 2.05 1.90
CA SER A 92 -30.37 3.40 2.47
C SER A 92 -29.73 4.48 1.57
N ALA A 93 -29.66 4.27 0.25
CA ALA A 93 -29.06 5.18 -0.73
C ALA A 93 -30.12 5.85 -1.63
N TRP A 94 -29.84 7.08 -2.05
CA TRP A 94 -30.68 7.84 -2.97
C TRP A 94 -30.49 7.42 -4.44
N SER A 95 -31.59 7.30 -5.18
CA SER A 95 -31.63 7.14 -6.65
C SER A 95 -32.27 8.38 -7.30
N ALA A 96 -32.24 8.51 -8.63
CA ALA A 96 -32.71 9.72 -9.32
C ALA A 96 -33.42 9.47 -10.65
N PHE A 97 -34.53 10.18 -10.88
CA PHE A 97 -35.07 10.46 -12.21
C PHE A 97 -34.49 11.77 -12.74
N SER A 98 -33.90 11.71 -13.92
CA SER A 98 -33.29 12.83 -14.62
C SER A 98 -34.06 13.10 -15.92
N PHE A 99 -34.29 14.36 -16.24
CA PHE A 99 -34.95 14.77 -17.48
C PHE A 99 -33.91 15.37 -18.41
N LEU A 100 -33.63 14.68 -19.51
CA LEU A 100 -32.48 14.94 -20.37
C LEU A 100 -32.90 15.67 -21.66
N ASN A 101 -32.15 16.71 -22.03
CA ASN A 101 -32.34 17.48 -23.25
C ASN A 101 -31.51 16.87 -24.40
N GLY A 102 -32.05 15.83 -25.02
CA GLY A 102 -31.29 14.93 -25.90
C GLY A 102 -30.55 13.85 -25.12
N LEU A 103 -30.04 12.85 -25.84
CA LEU A 103 -29.25 11.75 -25.27
C LEU A 103 -27.75 12.04 -25.33
N GLU A 104 -27.29 12.80 -26.32
CA GLU A 104 -25.88 13.16 -26.51
C GLU A 104 -25.73 14.67 -26.74
N SER A 105 -24.61 15.23 -26.30
CA SER A 105 -24.19 16.61 -26.58
C SER A 105 -22.67 16.71 -26.76
N ASP A 106 -22.17 17.88 -27.17
CA ASP A 106 -20.72 18.14 -27.26
C ASP A 106 -20.01 18.16 -25.88
N VAL A 107 -20.77 18.12 -24.76
CA VAL A 107 -20.24 18.29 -23.40
C VAL A 107 -20.31 17.00 -22.58
N ASN A 108 -21.43 16.28 -22.65
CA ASN A 108 -21.68 15.02 -21.95
C ASN A 108 -22.77 14.20 -22.67
N ASP A 109 -22.88 12.92 -22.29
CA ASP A 109 -23.82 11.92 -22.77
C ASP A 109 -24.73 11.45 -21.61
N TRP A 110 -25.86 10.80 -21.91
CA TRP A 110 -26.76 10.22 -20.92
C TRP A 110 -26.05 9.23 -19.97
N LYS A 111 -24.95 8.62 -20.44
CA LYS A 111 -24.09 7.72 -19.66
C LYS A 111 -23.39 8.40 -18.49
N ASP A 112 -23.23 9.72 -18.54
CA ASP A 112 -22.55 10.51 -17.52
C ASP A 112 -23.49 10.97 -16.40
N VAL A 113 -24.79 10.72 -16.53
CA VAL A 113 -25.83 11.26 -15.64
C VAL A 113 -25.85 10.49 -14.31
N VAL A 114 -25.41 11.15 -13.24
CA VAL A 114 -25.42 10.66 -11.85
C VAL A 114 -26.35 11.51 -10.99
N TRP A 115 -26.80 11.00 -9.84
CA TRP A 115 -27.86 11.63 -9.03
C TRP A 115 -27.53 13.02 -8.46
N THR A 116 -26.26 13.40 -8.33
CA THR A 116 -25.91 14.79 -7.95
C THR A 116 -26.13 15.78 -9.09
N GLY A 117 -26.29 15.28 -10.32
CA GLY A 117 -26.41 16.04 -11.56
C GLY A 117 -25.08 16.68 -12.00
N LEU A 118 -24.95 16.93 -13.31
CA LEU A 118 -23.77 17.55 -13.92
C LEU A 118 -23.92 19.05 -14.22
N ASN A 119 -25.15 19.54 -14.34
CA ASN A 119 -25.53 20.90 -14.72
C ASN A 119 -24.87 21.38 -16.02
N ALA A 120 -24.82 20.50 -17.01
CA ALA A 120 -24.15 20.73 -18.28
C ALA A 120 -24.71 19.81 -19.38
N GLY A 121 -24.58 20.26 -20.63
CA GLY A 121 -24.96 19.52 -21.84
C GLY A 121 -26.38 18.95 -21.79
N VAL A 122 -26.53 17.63 -21.74
CA VAL A 122 -27.85 16.95 -21.73
C VAL A 122 -28.57 17.02 -20.37
N ASP A 123 -27.84 17.21 -19.27
CA ASP A 123 -28.36 17.19 -17.89
C ASP A 123 -28.28 18.59 -17.24
N THR A 124 -29.37 19.35 -17.35
CA THR A 124 -29.40 20.78 -16.97
C THR A 124 -30.51 21.16 -16.00
N LYS A 125 -31.36 20.22 -15.59
CA LYS A 125 -32.54 20.46 -14.74
C LYS A 125 -32.46 19.66 -13.45
N PRO A 126 -32.94 20.16 -12.30
CA PRO A 126 -32.98 19.36 -11.08
C PRO A 126 -33.63 17.99 -11.29
N HIS A 127 -33.12 16.98 -10.59
CA HIS A 127 -33.62 15.61 -10.63
C HIS A 127 -34.73 15.44 -9.60
N ILE A 128 -35.55 14.40 -9.78
CA ILE A 128 -36.36 13.86 -8.68
C ILE A 128 -35.59 12.70 -8.07
N ILE A 129 -34.97 12.96 -6.92
CA ILE A 129 -34.28 11.93 -6.15
C ILE A 129 -35.25 11.20 -5.24
N PHE A 130 -35.10 9.89 -5.11
CA PHE A 130 -36.01 9.04 -4.35
C PHE A 130 -35.28 7.93 -3.58
N GLN A 131 -35.92 7.51 -2.49
CA GLN A 131 -35.67 6.31 -1.70
C GLN A 131 -37.03 5.79 -1.21
N ASN A 132 -37.11 4.56 -0.69
CA ASN A 132 -38.38 3.97 -0.25
C ASN A 132 -39.21 4.89 0.66
N GLY A 133 -40.34 5.40 0.11
CA GLY A 133 -41.26 6.29 0.82
C GLY A 133 -40.85 7.77 0.95
N ALA A 134 -39.72 8.19 0.37
CA ALA A 134 -39.24 9.58 0.45
C ALA A 134 -38.68 10.08 -0.89
N GLY A 135 -38.91 11.37 -1.19
CA GLY A 135 -38.35 12.00 -2.38
C GLY A 135 -38.04 13.47 -2.19
N GLN A 136 -37.19 14.00 -3.06
CA GLN A 136 -36.84 15.42 -3.12
C GLN A 136 -36.62 15.83 -4.58
N ALA A 137 -36.98 17.06 -4.92
CA ALA A 137 -36.39 17.72 -6.09
C ALA A 137 -35.02 18.23 -5.67
N TYR A 138 -33.95 17.73 -6.28
CA TYR A 138 -32.56 18.01 -5.89
C TYR A 138 -31.60 17.70 -7.04
N GLY A 139 -30.38 18.24 -6.99
CA GLY A 139 -29.33 17.99 -7.99
C GLY A 139 -29.04 19.20 -8.88
N ASN A 140 -27.98 19.10 -9.68
CA ASN A 140 -27.51 20.15 -10.60
C ASN A 140 -27.14 21.50 -9.95
N GLY A 141 -27.06 21.57 -8.61
CA GLY A 141 -26.64 22.78 -7.87
C GLY A 141 -27.55 24.00 -8.08
N ILE A 142 -28.77 23.80 -8.59
CA ILE A 142 -29.71 24.86 -8.98
C ILE A 142 -31.07 24.67 -8.31
N SER A 143 -31.83 25.77 -8.19
CA SER A 143 -33.21 25.75 -7.69
C SER A 143 -34.15 25.14 -8.76
N PRO A 144 -35.19 24.37 -8.37
CA PRO A 144 -35.67 24.20 -7.00
C PRO A 144 -35.08 23.04 -6.19
N VAL A 145 -35.03 23.25 -4.86
CA VAL A 145 -34.76 22.20 -3.85
C VAL A 145 -35.92 22.16 -2.86
N TYR A 146 -36.65 21.05 -2.81
CA TYR A 146 -37.76 20.84 -1.87
C TYR A 146 -38.07 19.35 -1.68
N GLY A 147 -38.75 19.02 -0.58
CA GLY A 147 -39.31 17.68 -0.36
C GLY A 147 -40.45 17.38 -1.33
N VAL A 148 -40.58 16.09 -1.68
CA VAL A 148 -41.65 15.55 -2.53
C VAL A 148 -42.46 14.53 -1.73
N ARG A 149 -43.78 14.64 -1.79
CA ARG A 149 -44.72 13.70 -1.15
C ARG A 149 -45.44 12.82 -2.18
N ASN A 150 -46.10 11.78 -1.69
CA ASN A 150 -46.74 10.69 -2.46
C ASN A 150 -45.75 9.74 -3.15
N VAL A 151 -44.50 9.70 -2.68
CA VAL A 151 -43.50 8.73 -3.15
C VAL A 151 -43.80 7.36 -2.51
N PRO A 152 -44.05 6.30 -3.30
CA PRO A 152 -44.31 4.97 -2.77
C PRO A 152 -43.00 4.29 -2.33
N SER A 153 -43.13 3.10 -1.75
CA SER A 153 -42.02 2.14 -1.74
C SER A 153 -41.82 1.60 -3.17
N PHE A 154 -40.57 1.56 -3.63
CA PHE A 154 -40.22 1.06 -4.97
C PHE A 154 -39.86 -0.43 -4.95
N SER A 155 -39.58 -0.99 -3.77
CA SER A 155 -39.22 -2.40 -3.57
C SER A 155 -40.42 -3.32 -3.40
N ASP A 156 -41.61 -2.80 -3.12
CA ASP A 156 -42.76 -3.64 -2.73
C ASP A 156 -43.43 -4.32 -3.93
N ARG A 157 -43.44 -3.66 -5.10
CA ARG A 157 -44.05 -4.16 -6.35
C ARG A 157 -43.64 -3.33 -7.56
N LEU A 158 -43.98 -3.81 -8.76
CA LEU A 158 -44.01 -2.98 -9.97
C LEU A 158 -45.00 -1.81 -9.80
N ILE A 159 -44.48 -0.60 -9.66
CA ILE A 159 -45.27 0.62 -9.63
C ILE A 159 -45.56 1.08 -11.06
N SER A 160 -46.77 1.60 -11.29
CA SER A 160 -47.06 2.30 -12.55
C SER A 160 -46.53 3.72 -12.50
N VAL A 161 -45.90 4.15 -13.57
CA VAL A 161 -45.40 5.50 -13.77
C VAL A 161 -46.18 6.12 -14.92
N GLU A 162 -46.76 7.29 -14.67
CA GLU A 162 -47.31 8.19 -15.68
C GLU A 162 -46.49 9.46 -15.64
N LEU A 163 -45.83 9.80 -16.74
CA LEU A 163 -44.99 10.99 -16.86
C LEU A 163 -45.48 11.84 -18.01
N HIS A 164 -45.79 13.10 -17.73
CA HIS A 164 -46.22 14.08 -18.70
C HIS A 164 -45.33 15.33 -18.65
N ILE A 165 -44.93 15.83 -19.82
CA ILE A 165 -44.17 17.07 -19.98
C ILE A 165 -45.11 18.10 -20.61
N GLY A 166 -45.49 19.11 -19.84
CA GLY A 166 -46.45 20.13 -20.25
C GLY A 166 -45.80 21.36 -20.88
N THR A 167 -46.60 22.13 -21.60
CA THR A 167 -46.19 23.41 -22.20
C THR A 167 -45.85 24.49 -21.16
N GLY A 168 -46.38 24.36 -19.94
CA GLY A 168 -46.30 25.39 -18.90
C GLY A 168 -47.31 26.53 -19.08
N GLU A 169 -48.21 26.44 -20.06
CA GLU A 169 -49.26 27.42 -20.31
C GLU A 169 -50.62 26.92 -19.80
N GLY A 170 -51.37 27.80 -19.10
CA GLY A 170 -52.71 27.46 -18.60
C GLY A 170 -52.68 26.35 -17.54
N ASP A 171 -53.50 25.32 -17.75
CA ASP A 171 -53.61 24.15 -16.85
C ASP A 171 -52.70 22.98 -17.28
N ASP A 172 -51.87 23.17 -18.31
CA ASP A 172 -50.99 22.15 -18.90
C ASP A 172 -49.58 22.21 -18.29
N VAL A 173 -49.40 21.52 -17.17
CA VAL A 173 -48.16 21.52 -16.36
C VAL A 173 -47.54 20.13 -16.31
N SER A 174 -46.21 20.05 -16.36
CA SER A 174 -45.50 18.78 -16.22
C SER A 174 -45.81 18.09 -14.89
N TYR A 175 -46.03 16.78 -14.93
CA TYR A 175 -46.29 15.97 -13.74
C TYR A 175 -45.80 14.53 -13.87
N MET A 176 -45.55 13.91 -12.73
CA MET A 176 -45.29 12.47 -12.62
C MET A 176 -46.28 11.89 -11.61
N LYS A 177 -46.96 10.81 -11.98
CA LYS A 177 -47.80 10.02 -11.05
C LYS A 177 -47.20 8.64 -10.86
N LEU A 178 -47.16 8.20 -9.62
CA LEU A 178 -46.75 6.85 -9.23
C LEU A 178 -47.96 6.12 -8.63
N ASN A 179 -48.34 4.98 -9.22
CA ASN A 179 -49.58 4.27 -8.88
C ASN A 179 -50.83 5.17 -8.95
N GLY A 180 -50.88 6.07 -9.95
CA GLY A 180 -51.95 7.04 -10.13
C GLY A 180 -51.92 8.23 -9.15
N ASN A 181 -51.02 8.26 -8.17
CA ASN A 181 -50.85 9.39 -7.25
C ASN A 181 -49.83 10.37 -7.80
N MET A 182 -50.24 11.61 -8.05
CA MET A 182 -49.32 12.67 -8.48
C MET A 182 -48.27 12.95 -7.42
N LEU A 183 -47.00 13.04 -7.83
CA LEU A 183 -45.93 13.56 -7.00
C LEU A 183 -46.13 15.05 -6.80
N LEU A 184 -46.21 15.47 -5.54
CA LEU A 184 -46.51 16.85 -5.16
C LEU A 184 -45.37 17.45 -4.36
N HIS A 185 -45.27 18.77 -4.39
CA HIS A 185 -44.46 19.52 -3.43
C HIS A 185 -44.86 19.13 -2.00
N GLU A 186 -43.89 19.03 -1.09
CA GLU A 186 -44.15 18.70 0.32
C GLU A 186 -45.12 19.67 1.00
N THR A 187 -45.09 20.94 0.58
CA THR A 187 -45.85 22.03 1.23
C THR A 187 -47.04 22.56 0.42
N SER A 188 -47.30 22.04 -0.79
CA SER A 188 -48.41 22.50 -1.63
C SER A 188 -49.00 21.39 -2.52
N ASP A 189 -50.18 21.61 -3.10
CA ASP A 189 -50.85 20.67 -4.02
C ASP A 189 -50.36 20.83 -5.49
N VAL A 190 -49.16 21.36 -5.68
CA VAL A 190 -48.55 21.57 -7.01
C VAL A 190 -47.69 20.37 -7.38
N SER A 191 -47.66 20.02 -8.67
CA SER A 191 -46.80 18.96 -9.22
C SER A 191 -45.32 19.17 -8.86
N ALA A 192 -44.66 18.09 -8.42
CA ALA A 192 -43.26 18.08 -8.03
C ALA A 192 -42.29 18.40 -9.17
N ILE A 193 -42.72 18.31 -10.42
CA ILE A 193 -41.91 18.64 -11.61
C ILE A 193 -42.49 19.79 -12.42
N ASN A 194 -43.32 20.64 -11.82
CA ASN A 194 -43.90 21.81 -12.50
C ASN A 194 -42.85 22.86 -12.96
N TYR A 195 -41.58 22.70 -12.57
CA TYR A 195 -40.47 23.58 -12.96
C TYR A 195 -39.86 23.26 -14.32
N ILE A 196 -40.25 22.14 -14.94
CA ILE A 196 -39.86 21.80 -16.32
C ILE A 196 -41.04 21.96 -17.27
N THR A 197 -40.75 22.37 -18.49
CA THR A 197 -41.69 22.57 -19.59
C THR A 197 -41.10 22.04 -20.89
N GLU A 198 -41.92 21.86 -21.93
CA GLU A 198 -41.44 21.49 -23.27
C GLU A 198 -40.30 22.39 -23.79
N ALA A 199 -40.38 23.71 -23.49
CA ALA A 199 -39.39 24.69 -23.94
C ALA A 199 -37.99 24.47 -23.35
N ASP A 200 -37.90 23.71 -22.25
CA ASP A 200 -36.63 23.35 -21.62
C ASP A 200 -35.86 22.26 -22.38
N PHE A 201 -36.52 21.56 -23.31
CA PHE A 201 -35.98 20.39 -24.01
C PHE A 201 -36.00 20.56 -25.54
N PRO A 202 -35.27 21.55 -26.10
CA PRO A 202 -35.25 21.82 -27.54
C PRO A 202 -34.70 20.66 -28.40
N ASN A 203 -33.97 19.72 -27.79
CA ASN A 203 -33.44 18.51 -28.46
C ASN A 203 -34.25 17.25 -28.14
N GLY A 204 -35.48 17.39 -27.62
CA GLY A 204 -36.30 16.29 -27.12
C GLY A 204 -36.09 16.01 -25.64
N CYS A 205 -37.12 15.47 -24.97
CA CYS A 205 -37.09 15.13 -23.55
C CYS A 205 -37.00 13.61 -23.39
N TYR A 206 -35.92 13.15 -22.76
CA TYR A 206 -35.66 11.73 -22.49
C TYR A 206 -35.55 11.47 -20.99
N LEU A 207 -36.03 10.31 -20.53
CA LEU A 207 -35.94 9.94 -19.12
C LEU A 207 -34.63 9.19 -18.86
N GLY A 208 -33.78 9.78 -18.03
CA GLY A 208 -32.64 9.11 -17.40
C GLY A 208 -33.00 8.61 -16.00
N ILE A 209 -32.45 7.46 -15.60
CA ILE A 209 -32.61 6.90 -14.26
C ILE A 209 -31.24 6.48 -13.74
N HIS A 210 -30.80 7.08 -12.63
CA HIS A 210 -29.62 6.62 -11.91
C HIS A 210 -30.06 5.85 -10.67
N ILE A 211 -29.71 4.57 -10.61
CA ILE A 211 -30.10 3.67 -9.53
C ILE A 211 -28.88 3.24 -8.73
N ASN A 212 -28.88 3.58 -7.45
CA ASN A 212 -27.95 3.06 -6.46
C ASN A 212 -28.61 1.90 -5.71
N LEU A 213 -27.93 0.75 -5.68
CA LEU A 213 -28.37 -0.42 -4.91
C LEU A 213 -27.46 -0.62 -3.68
N ALA A 214 -27.92 -1.34 -2.65
CA ALA A 214 -27.13 -1.60 -1.43
C ALA A 214 -26.09 -2.72 -1.65
N GLY A 215 -25.07 -2.88 -0.80
CA GLY A 215 -23.96 -3.81 -1.10
C GLY A 215 -24.25 -5.31 -0.92
N ASP A 216 -25.42 -5.68 -0.38
CA ASP A 216 -25.58 -6.89 0.44
C ASP A 216 -26.76 -7.82 0.09
N SER A 217 -27.56 -7.55 -0.95
CA SER A 217 -28.70 -8.42 -1.34
C SER A 217 -28.79 -8.72 -2.84
N ASN A 218 -29.55 -9.77 -3.19
CA ASN A 218 -29.95 -10.11 -4.58
C ASN A 218 -30.85 -9.01 -5.17
N GLN A 219 -30.28 -7.84 -5.45
CA GLN A 219 -31.03 -6.65 -5.82
C GLN A 219 -31.37 -6.64 -7.30
N ILE A 220 -32.59 -6.20 -7.57
CA ILE A 220 -33.18 -6.28 -8.90
C ILE A 220 -33.84 -4.96 -9.26
N ILE A 221 -33.65 -4.55 -10.51
CA ILE A 221 -34.37 -3.47 -11.16
C ILE A 221 -35.22 -4.11 -12.26
N TYR A 222 -36.51 -3.78 -12.30
CA TYR A 222 -37.41 -4.12 -13.40
C TYR A 222 -37.95 -2.86 -14.06
N LEU A 223 -37.97 -2.85 -15.39
CA LEU A 223 -38.56 -1.79 -16.21
C LEU A 223 -39.42 -2.38 -17.32
N GLY A 224 -40.66 -1.91 -17.42
CA GLY A 224 -41.52 -2.14 -18.58
C GLY A 224 -41.31 -1.09 -19.67
N GLU A 225 -41.74 -1.39 -20.88
CA GLU A 225 -41.68 -0.47 -22.02
C GLU A 225 -42.73 0.65 -21.93
N TYR A 226 -42.50 1.73 -22.69
CA TYR A 226 -43.44 2.85 -22.77
C TYR A 226 -44.74 2.48 -23.49
N ASN A 227 -45.84 3.00 -22.98
CA ASN A 227 -47.18 2.94 -23.55
C ASN A 227 -47.70 1.51 -23.81
N THR A 228 -47.15 0.53 -23.10
CA THR A 228 -47.72 -0.81 -22.98
C THR A 228 -48.82 -0.84 -21.90
N PRO A 229 -49.62 -1.91 -21.82
CA PRO A 229 -50.50 -2.13 -20.69
C PRO A 229 -49.72 -2.08 -19.36
N TYR A 230 -50.36 -1.57 -18.30
CA TYR A 230 -49.74 -1.48 -16.98
C TYR A 230 -50.73 -1.76 -15.85
N VAL A 231 -50.21 -2.22 -14.71
CA VAL A 231 -51.01 -2.52 -13.51
C VAL A 231 -51.32 -1.24 -12.75
N THR A 232 -52.61 -0.97 -12.54
CA THR A 232 -53.09 0.17 -11.75
C THR A 232 -53.28 -0.20 -10.29
N SER A 233 -53.69 -1.44 -10.01
CA SER A 233 -53.87 -1.98 -8.66
C SER A 233 -53.83 -3.50 -8.66
N GLN A 234 -53.47 -4.09 -7.53
CA GLN A 234 -53.49 -5.52 -7.31
C GLN A 234 -53.88 -5.84 -5.87
N SER A 235 -54.32 -7.06 -5.60
CA SER A 235 -54.51 -7.57 -4.24
C SER A 235 -53.22 -7.45 -3.43
N ASP A 236 -53.31 -7.07 -2.15
CA ASP A 236 -52.14 -6.88 -1.27
C ASP A 236 -51.35 -8.19 -1.12
N GLU A 237 -52.02 -9.34 -1.09
CA GLU A 237 -51.39 -10.67 -1.02
C GLU A 237 -50.49 -11.01 -2.22
N LEU A 238 -50.58 -10.27 -3.33
CA LEU A 238 -49.66 -10.41 -4.47
C LEU A 238 -48.36 -9.62 -4.28
N ASN A 239 -48.29 -8.73 -3.29
CA ASN A 239 -47.07 -8.03 -2.88
C ASN A 239 -46.30 -8.83 -1.82
N ASP A 240 -46.97 -9.77 -1.16
CA ASP A 240 -46.40 -10.63 -0.14
C ASP A 240 -45.85 -11.94 -0.74
N LYS A 241 -45.04 -12.64 0.05
CA LYS A 241 -44.54 -13.97 -0.29
C LYS A 241 -45.67 -15.00 -0.33
N ILE A 242 -45.93 -15.55 -1.50
CA ILE A 242 -46.99 -16.54 -1.74
C ILE A 242 -46.49 -17.94 -1.36
N LEU A 243 -47.18 -18.57 -0.41
CA LEU A 243 -46.84 -19.91 0.09
C LEU A 243 -47.64 -20.98 -0.66
N GLN A 244 -47.07 -21.52 -1.74
CA GLN A 244 -47.78 -22.49 -2.57
C GLN A 244 -48.20 -23.76 -1.80
N TYR A 245 -47.37 -24.16 -0.83
CA TYR A 245 -47.58 -25.35 0.00
C TYR A 245 -48.64 -25.15 1.08
N ASP A 246 -49.08 -23.92 1.33
CA ASP A 246 -50.13 -23.60 2.29
C ASP A 246 -51.39 -23.12 1.53
N PRO A 247 -52.38 -24.00 1.29
CA PRO A 247 -53.60 -23.64 0.57
C PRO A 247 -54.47 -22.60 1.30
N ASP A 248 -54.20 -22.33 2.58
CA ASP A 248 -54.88 -21.30 3.37
C ASP A 248 -54.15 -19.94 3.35
N SER A 249 -52.92 -19.88 2.82
CA SER A 249 -52.17 -18.63 2.66
C SER A 249 -52.82 -17.64 1.69
N ILE A 250 -53.60 -18.14 0.73
CA ILE A 250 -54.41 -17.32 -0.17
C ILE A 250 -55.85 -17.28 0.32
N SER A 251 -56.26 -16.12 0.81
CA SER A 251 -57.55 -15.88 1.47
C SER A 251 -58.77 -16.13 0.55
N ASP A 252 -58.72 -15.63 -0.69
CA ASP A 252 -59.77 -15.75 -1.72
C ASP A 252 -59.17 -15.60 -3.15
N ASN A 253 -60.00 -15.41 -4.19
CA ASN A 253 -59.55 -15.05 -5.52
C ASN A 253 -58.79 -13.71 -5.50
N LEU A 254 -57.61 -13.70 -6.11
CA LEU A 254 -56.75 -12.50 -6.18
C LEU A 254 -57.08 -11.69 -7.42
N THR A 255 -56.93 -10.37 -7.37
CA THR A 255 -57.31 -9.49 -8.47
C THR A 255 -56.19 -8.55 -8.88
N VAL A 256 -56.11 -8.28 -10.18
CA VAL A 256 -55.18 -7.32 -10.79
C VAL A 256 -55.99 -6.44 -11.74
N SER A 257 -55.92 -5.13 -11.57
CA SER A 257 -56.53 -4.17 -12.48
C SER A 257 -55.46 -3.65 -13.44
N VAL A 258 -55.76 -3.70 -14.73
CA VAL A 258 -54.85 -3.34 -15.82
C VAL A 258 -55.49 -2.26 -16.68
N ALA A 259 -54.68 -1.27 -17.08
CA ALA A 259 -55.08 -0.20 -17.98
C ALA A 259 -54.21 -0.18 -19.24
N ASN A 260 -54.59 0.68 -20.19
CA ASN A 260 -53.90 0.87 -21.47
C ASN A 260 -53.83 -0.40 -22.34
N LEU A 261 -54.90 -1.20 -22.31
CA LEU A 261 -55.09 -2.33 -23.23
C LEU A 261 -55.63 -1.79 -24.56
N GLU A 262 -54.98 -2.12 -25.69
CA GLU A 262 -55.47 -1.72 -27.02
C GLU A 262 -56.74 -2.50 -27.42
N ASP A 263 -56.81 -3.78 -27.07
CA ASP A 263 -58.01 -4.61 -27.20
C ASP A 263 -58.16 -5.53 -25.98
N VAL A 264 -59.12 -5.22 -25.11
CA VAL A 264 -59.45 -6.00 -23.91
C VAL A 264 -59.97 -7.40 -24.27
N SER A 265 -60.66 -7.56 -25.39
CA SER A 265 -61.27 -8.83 -25.78
C SER A 265 -60.26 -9.85 -26.33
N ALA A 266 -59.14 -9.35 -26.86
CA ALA A 266 -58.02 -10.14 -27.35
C ALA A 266 -56.94 -10.41 -26.29
N ALA A 267 -57.05 -9.80 -25.11
CA ALA A 267 -56.01 -9.89 -24.08
C ALA A 267 -55.84 -11.32 -23.53
N THR A 268 -54.59 -11.73 -23.32
CA THR A 268 -54.21 -13.05 -22.79
C THR A 268 -53.50 -12.93 -21.45
N VAL A 269 -53.54 -14.01 -20.67
CA VAL A 269 -52.85 -14.11 -19.38
C VAL A 269 -51.84 -15.24 -19.43
N GLU A 270 -50.62 -14.95 -19.03
CA GLU A 270 -49.48 -15.86 -19.01
C GLU A 270 -48.80 -15.85 -17.63
N ILE A 271 -48.18 -16.97 -17.28
CA ILE A 271 -47.26 -17.09 -16.14
C ILE A 271 -45.92 -17.56 -16.69
N ASN A 272 -44.86 -16.76 -16.53
CA ASN A 272 -43.52 -17.08 -17.07
C ASN A 272 -43.52 -17.45 -18.57
N GLY A 273 -44.33 -16.74 -19.38
CA GLY A 273 -44.49 -16.99 -20.82
C GLY A 273 -45.39 -18.17 -21.19
N ALA A 274 -45.90 -18.94 -20.22
CA ALA A 274 -46.85 -20.02 -20.45
C ALA A 274 -48.29 -19.50 -20.30
N ALA A 275 -49.14 -19.78 -21.29
CA ALA A 275 -50.55 -19.40 -21.24
C ALA A 275 -51.26 -20.03 -20.03
N VAL A 276 -51.95 -19.22 -19.24
CA VAL A 276 -52.79 -19.69 -18.14
C VAL A 276 -54.10 -20.23 -18.72
N ASP A 277 -54.58 -21.38 -18.23
CA ASP A 277 -55.88 -21.92 -18.64
C ASP A 277 -57.02 -20.99 -18.17
N LYS A 278 -57.97 -20.70 -19.07
CA LYS A 278 -59.16 -19.86 -18.81
C LYS A 278 -60.03 -20.39 -17.67
N GLN A 279 -59.91 -21.65 -17.26
CA GLN A 279 -60.59 -22.14 -16.07
C GLN A 279 -60.05 -21.53 -14.76
N HIS A 280 -58.80 -21.03 -14.75
CA HIS A 280 -58.12 -20.52 -13.55
C HIS A 280 -58.15 -19.00 -13.41
N TYR A 281 -58.67 -18.26 -14.40
CA TYR A 281 -58.84 -16.82 -14.30
C TYR A 281 -60.10 -16.34 -15.02
N THR A 282 -60.50 -15.10 -14.75
CA THR A 282 -61.48 -14.36 -15.55
C THR A 282 -60.96 -12.96 -15.80
N LEU A 283 -61.06 -12.48 -17.04
CA LEU A 283 -60.77 -11.10 -17.40
C LEU A 283 -62.09 -10.38 -17.66
N THR A 284 -62.42 -9.37 -16.85
CA THR A 284 -63.66 -8.58 -16.96
C THR A 284 -63.31 -7.18 -17.45
N SER A 285 -63.88 -6.75 -18.57
CA SER A 285 -63.71 -5.38 -19.08
C SER A 285 -64.44 -4.39 -18.17
N ASP A 286 -63.72 -3.36 -17.73
CA ASP A 286 -64.29 -2.21 -17.03
C ASP A 286 -64.54 -1.05 -18.02
N SER A 287 -63.74 -0.98 -19.08
CA SER A 287 -63.89 -0.08 -20.24
C SER A 287 -63.24 -0.68 -21.49
N ASP A 288 -63.23 0.06 -22.60
CA ASP A 288 -62.60 -0.36 -23.86
C ASP A 288 -61.07 -0.55 -23.74
N SER A 289 -60.41 0.08 -22.74
CA SER A 289 -58.96 0.00 -22.53
C SER A 289 -58.53 -0.45 -21.13
N THR A 290 -59.49 -0.83 -20.27
CA THR A 290 -59.22 -1.27 -18.89
C THR A 290 -59.92 -2.58 -18.56
N ALA A 291 -59.25 -3.44 -17.82
CA ALA A 291 -59.79 -4.73 -17.41
C ALA A 291 -59.36 -5.14 -16.00
N LYS A 292 -60.22 -5.90 -15.34
CA LYS A 292 -59.93 -6.57 -14.08
C LYS A 292 -59.70 -8.06 -14.30
N LEU A 293 -58.47 -8.49 -14.08
CA LEU A 293 -58.09 -9.90 -13.99
C LEU A 293 -58.44 -10.41 -12.58
N THR A 294 -59.18 -11.51 -12.51
CA THR A 294 -59.43 -12.26 -11.27
C THR A 294 -58.83 -13.65 -11.41
N ILE A 295 -57.82 -13.95 -10.59
CA ILE A 295 -57.10 -15.22 -10.53
C ILE A 295 -57.77 -16.07 -9.46
N LYS A 296 -58.27 -17.25 -9.85
CA LYS A 296 -59.01 -18.11 -8.93
C LYS A 296 -58.07 -18.77 -7.94
N LYS A 297 -58.53 -18.96 -6.69
CA LYS A 297 -57.74 -19.65 -5.64
C LYS A 297 -57.14 -20.99 -6.09
N SER A 298 -57.83 -21.72 -6.96
CA SER A 298 -57.35 -22.98 -7.56
C SER A 298 -56.05 -22.88 -8.38
N PHE A 299 -55.70 -21.69 -8.87
CA PHE A 299 -54.48 -21.47 -9.66
C PHE A 299 -53.23 -21.75 -8.80
N TRP A 300 -53.25 -21.25 -7.56
CA TRP A 300 -52.11 -21.26 -6.64
C TRP A 300 -51.79 -22.64 -6.07
N THR A 301 -52.79 -23.52 -5.95
CA THR A 301 -52.61 -24.78 -5.24
C THR A 301 -52.15 -25.94 -6.11
N ASN A 302 -52.40 -25.95 -7.43
CA ASN A 302 -52.08 -27.12 -8.29
C ASN A 302 -51.95 -26.85 -9.81
N ALA A 303 -52.05 -25.60 -10.30
CA ALA A 303 -52.21 -25.34 -11.73
C ALA A 303 -50.96 -24.80 -12.46
N ALA A 304 -49.95 -24.31 -11.74
CA ALA A 304 -48.78 -23.66 -12.34
C ALA A 304 -47.46 -24.24 -11.80
N SER A 305 -46.45 -24.32 -12.67
CA SER A 305 -45.05 -24.54 -12.29
C SER A 305 -44.39 -23.20 -12.00
N PHE A 306 -43.97 -22.99 -10.76
CA PHE A 306 -43.25 -21.78 -10.36
C PHE A 306 -41.74 -22.01 -10.46
N ALA A 307 -41.02 -20.98 -10.93
CA ALA A 307 -39.56 -20.93 -11.00
C ALA A 307 -39.02 -20.11 -9.81
N ALA A 308 -37.69 -19.87 -9.78
CA ALA A 308 -37.09 -18.97 -8.80
C ALA A 308 -37.60 -17.53 -8.95
N GLU A 309 -37.97 -17.12 -10.16
CA GLU A 309 -38.58 -15.83 -10.47
C GLU A 309 -39.89 -16.07 -11.21
N ASN A 310 -40.96 -15.39 -10.79
CA ASN A 310 -42.28 -15.61 -11.34
C ASN A 310 -42.93 -14.29 -11.77
N TYR A 311 -43.50 -14.27 -12.97
CA TYR A 311 -44.14 -13.10 -13.55
C TYR A 311 -45.50 -13.50 -14.12
N LEU A 312 -46.56 -12.89 -13.60
CA LEU A 312 -47.85 -12.91 -14.26
C LEU A 312 -47.89 -11.80 -15.30
N THR A 313 -48.26 -12.14 -16.53
CA THR A 313 -48.27 -11.23 -17.67
C THR A 313 -49.67 -11.12 -18.26
N ILE A 314 -50.12 -9.90 -18.48
CA ILE A 314 -51.36 -9.61 -19.20
C ILE A 314 -50.98 -8.92 -20.51
N THR A 315 -51.19 -9.61 -21.63
CA THR A 315 -50.72 -9.17 -22.95
C THR A 315 -51.87 -8.70 -23.82
N SER A 316 -51.72 -7.55 -24.46
CA SER A 316 -52.57 -7.03 -25.53
C SER A 316 -51.72 -6.74 -26.77
N THR A 317 -52.30 -6.21 -27.84
CA THR A 317 -51.59 -5.97 -29.11
C THR A 317 -50.52 -4.87 -29.01
N ASN A 318 -50.67 -3.93 -28.06
CA ASN A 318 -49.71 -2.87 -27.77
C ASN A 318 -48.65 -3.24 -26.70
N GLY A 319 -48.58 -4.50 -26.25
CA GLY A 319 -47.56 -4.96 -25.30
C GLY A 319 -48.14 -5.67 -24.08
N SER A 320 -47.37 -5.68 -22.98
CA SER A 320 -47.71 -6.45 -21.78
C SER A 320 -47.64 -5.62 -20.48
N ALA A 321 -48.55 -5.94 -19.55
CA ALA A 321 -48.48 -5.56 -18.14
C ALA A 321 -47.93 -6.72 -17.31
N PHE A 322 -47.19 -6.41 -16.25
CA PHE A 322 -46.48 -7.41 -15.43
C PHE A 322 -46.82 -7.28 -13.94
N VAL A 323 -46.90 -8.43 -13.27
CA VAL A 323 -46.89 -8.57 -11.81
C VAL A 323 -45.75 -9.53 -11.45
N VAL A 324 -44.75 -9.04 -10.72
CA VAL A 324 -43.67 -9.88 -10.15
C VAL A 324 -44.24 -10.60 -8.93
N LEU A 325 -44.00 -11.90 -8.83
CA LEU A 325 -44.50 -12.76 -7.76
C LEU A 325 -43.31 -13.37 -7.00
N ASP A 326 -43.28 -13.20 -5.68
CA ASP A 326 -42.45 -13.99 -4.79
C ASP A 326 -43.21 -15.25 -4.39
N VAL A 327 -42.80 -16.41 -4.91
CA VAL A 327 -43.49 -17.69 -4.68
C VAL A 327 -42.52 -18.69 -4.08
N THR A 328 -42.91 -19.28 -2.95
CA THR A 328 -42.18 -20.39 -2.35
C THR A 328 -42.99 -21.68 -2.44
N THR A 329 -42.34 -22.72 -2.96
CA THR A 329 -42.95 -24.02 -3.27
C THR A 329 -42.87 -25.02 -2.12
N GLY A 330 -42.11 -24.71 -1.04
CA GLY A 330 -42.07 -25.53 0.17
C GLY A 330 -41.52 -24.81 1.41
N VAL A 331 -41.73 -25.37 2.60
CA VAL A 331 -41.19 -24.83 3.85
C VAL A 331 -39.66 -24.89 3.83
N ALA A 332 -39.00 -23.78 4.17
CA ALA A 332 -37.54 -23.72 4.24
C ALA A 332 -36.99 -24.61 5.37
N PRO A 333 -35.96 -25.43 5.10
CA PRO A 333 -35.24 -26.11 6.16
C PRO A 333 -34.59 -25.11 7.14
N THR A 334 -34.33 -25.54 8.37
CA THR A 334 -33.67 -24.72 9.40
C THR A 334 -32.55 -25.51 10.08
N TRP A 335 -31.49 -24.85 10.52
CA TRP A 335 -30.40 -25.53 11.22
C TRP A 335 -30.83 -26.03 12.60
N VAL A 336 -30.39 -27.24 12.95
CA VAL A 336 -30.47 -27.81 14.31
C VAL A 336 -29.12 -27.59 14.96
N GLY A 337 -29.01 -26.51 15.73
CA GLY A 337 -27.75 -26.06 16.33
C GLY A 337 -26.97 -25.11 15.43
N ASP A 338 -25.66 -25.04 15.65
CA ASP A 338 -24.78 -24.08 14.96
C ASP A 338 -24.52 -24.49 13.51
N ASN A 339 -24.44 -23.48 12.65
CA ASN A 339 -24.09 -23.64 11.24
C ASN A 339 -22.63 -23.29 10.93
N TYR A 340 -21.85 -22.98 11.96
CA TYR A 340 -20.41 -22.79 11.90
C TYR A 340 -19.72 -23.76 12.84
N VAL A 341 -18.65 -24.41 12.39
CA VAL A 341 -17.88 -25.35 13.20
C VAL A 341 -16.38 -25.13 13.05
N VAL A 342 -15.65 -25.21 14.16
CA VAL A 342 -14.19 -25.29 14.16
C VAL A 342 -13.80 -26.75 14.32
N ILE A 343 -12.94 -27.24 13.43
CA ILE A 343 -12.39 -28.59 13.47
C ILE A 343 -10.89 -28.54 13.77
N ASP A 344 -10.43 -29.40 14.66
CA ASP A 344 -9.00 -29.53 15.02
C ASP A 344 -8.30 -30.63 14.20
N GLU A 345 -9.08 -31.50 13.56
CA GLU A 345 -8.60 -32.54 12.66
C GLU A 345 -9.51 -32.62 11.41
N ILE A 346 -8.92 -32.93 10.26
CA ILE A 346 -9.70 -33.13 9.03
C ILE A 346 -10.35 -34.51 9.10
N ALA A 347 -11.68 -34.52 9.27
CA ALA A 347 -12.52 -35.71 9.34
C ALA A 347 -13.92 -35.42 8.75
N ASP A 348 -14.72 -36.47 8.54
CA ASP A 348 -16.13 -36.36 8.14
C ASP A 348 -16.85 -35.39 9.08
N THR A 349 -17.29 -34.25 8.54
CA THR A 349 -17.90 -33.16 9.30
C THR A 349 -19.38 -33.09 9.00
N SER A 350 -20.23 -33.05 10.03
CA SER A 350 -21.67 -33.13 9.86
C SER A 350 -22.40 -31.89 10.35
N PHE A 351 -23.42 -31.49 9.60
CA PHE A 351 -24.38 -30.46 9.94
C PHE A 351 -25.79 -31.06 9.97
N THR A 352 -26.60 -30.65 10.93
CA THR A 352 -27.97 -31.18 11.08
C THR A 352 -28.98 -30.09 10.79
N PHE A 353 -29.95 -30.35 9.92
CA PHE A 353 -31.04 -29.42 9.64
C PHE A 353 -32.40 -30.11 9.77
N ASN A 354 -33.39 -29.35 10.20
CA ASN A 354 -34.77 -29.77 10.34
C ASN A 354 -35.59 -29.38 9.11
N SER A 355 -36.52 -30.25 8.72
CA SER A 355 -37.41 -30.06 7.58
C SER A 355 -38.79 -30.69 7.85
N VAL A 356 -39.86 -30.11 7.33
CA VAL A 356 -41.20 -30.74 7.34
C VAL A 356 -41.33 -31.87 6.30
N TYR A 357 -40.40 -31.94 5.35
CA TYR A 357 -40.35 -32.96 4.29
C TYR A 357 -39.38 -34.07 4.67
N ASN A 358 -39.77 -35.33 4.42
CA ASN A 358 -38.91 -36.51 4.57
C ASN A 358 -38.38 -37.07 3.24
N THR A 359 -38.48 -36.30 2.17
CA THR A 359 -38.22 -36.75 0.80
C THR A 359 -36.85 -36.37 0.26
N TYR A 360 -36.06 -35.54 0.96
CA TYR A 360 -34.74 -35.16 0.48
C TYR A 360 -33.78 -36.36 0.44
N THR A 361 -33.09 -36.51 -0.68
CA THR A 361 -31.94 -37.40 -0.89
C THR A 361 -30.69 -36.58 -1.22
N ALA A 362 -29.51 -37.19 -1.15
CA ALA A 362 -28.25 -36.52 -1.48
C ALA A 362 -28.26 -35.95 -2.92
N GLU A 363 -28.91 -36.64 -3.86
CA GLU A 363 -29.05 -36.22 -5.25
C GLU A 363 -30.11 -35.14 -5.48
N SER A 364 -31.05 -34.97 -4.55
CA SER A 364 -32.10 -33.94 -4.61
C SER A 364 -31.66 -32.59 -4.05
N VAL A 365 -30.55 -32.58 -3.31
CA VAL A 365 -29.93 -31.38 -2.71
C VAL A 365 -28.69 -31.04 -3.52
N THR A 366 -28.51 -29.77 -3.85
CA THR A 366 -27.29 -29.29 -4.52
C THR A 366 -26.43 -28.56 -3.51
N ILE A 367 -25.15 -28.91 -3.42
CA ILE A 367 -24.21 -28.24 -2.53
C ILE A 367 -23.10 -27.61 -3.37
N ARG A 368 -22.85 -26.34 -3.09
CA ARG A 368 -21.74 -25.58 -3.66
C ARG A 368 -20.82 -25.10 -2.54
N SER A 369 -19.52 -25.11 -2.78
CA SER A 369 -18.53 -24.74 -1.76
C SER A 369 -17.51 -23.74 -2.29
N GLY A 370 -17.06 -22.86 -1.41
CA GLY A 370 -16.02 -21.86 -1.66
C GLY A 370 -15.32 -21.45 -0.37
N ILE A 371 -14.52 -20.39 -0.43
CA ILE A 371 -13.81 -19.85 0.75
C ILE A 371 -14.78 -19.04 1.61
N TYR A 372 -15.65 -18.25 0.96
CA TYR A 372 -16.67 -17.41 1.59
C TYR A 372 -17.84 -17.19 0.61
N SER A 373 -18.93 -16.56 1.06
CA SER A 373 -20.17 -16.37 0.28
C SER A 373 -19.98 -15.59 -1.03
N GLY A 374 -19.05 -14.63 -1.06
CA GLY A 374 -18.72 -13.83 -2.26
C GLY A 374 -17.65 -14.45 -3.17
N SER A 375 -17.12 -15.63 -2.83
CA SER A 375 -16.15 -16.33 -3.69
C SER A 375 -16.83 -17.16 -4.77
N THR A 376 -16.07 -17.53 -5.81
CA THR A 376 -16.53 -18.52 -6.80
C THR A 376 -16.80 -19.86 -6.09
N LEU A 377 -18.04 -20.33 -6.15
CA LEU A 377 -18.44 -21.60 -5.57
C LEU A 377 -18.36 -22.72 -6.61
N SER A 378 -17.88 -23.89 -6.19
CA SER A 378 -17.82 -25.10 -7.02
C SER A 378 -18.85 -26.12 -6.56
N ASP A 379 -19.50 -26.80 -7.50
CA ASP A 379 -20.44 -27.89 -7.20
C ASP A 379 -19.72 -29.06 -6.52
N LEU A 380 -20.36 -29.64 -5.51
CA LEU A 380 -19.95 -30.87 -4.86
C LEU A 380 -20.73 -32.05 -5.44
N THR A 381 -20.09 -33.21 -5.44
CA THR A 381 -20.64 -34.46 -5.99
C THR A 381 -21.28 -35.31 -4.88
N ALA A 382 -22.59 -35.55 -5.01
CA ALA A 382 -23.34 -36.41 -4.08
C ALA A 382 -22.74 -37.83 -4.01
N GLY A 383 -22.57 -38.36 -2.80
CA GLY A 383 -22.00 -39.69 -2.55
C GLY A 383 -20.47 -39.74 -2.53
N GLU A 384 -19.79 -38.76 -3.15
CA GLU A 384 -18.33 -38.63 -3.16
C GLU A 384 -17.86 -37.55 -2.19
N ASP A 385 -18.32 -36.30 -2.37
CA ASP A 385 -17.91 -35.15 -1.55
C ASP A 385 -18.80 -34.97 -0.31
N TYR A 386 -20.05 -35.42 -0.38
CA TYR A 386 -21.00 -35.35 0.73
C TYR A 386 -22.01 -36.49 0.71
N THR A 387 -22.63 -36.76 1.85
CA THR A 387 -23.80 -37.66 1.97
C THR A 387 -24.89 -37.05 2.82
N LEU A 388 -26.14 -37.43 2.54
CA LEU A 388 -27.30 -37.07 3.34
C LEU A 388 -27.89 -38.33 3.97
N SER A 389 -27.95 -38.38 5.29
CA SER A 389 -28.51 -39.52 6.03
C SER A 389 -30.04 -39.50 6.01
N ALA A 390 -30.64 -40.68 6.16
CA ALA A 390 -32.10 -40.79 6.30
C ALA A 390 -32.57 -40.00 7.53
N PRO A 391 -33.68 -39.26 7.42
CA PRO A 391 -34.06 -38.34 8.48
C PRO A 391 -34.63 -39.05 9.71
N GLU A 392 -34.37 -38.50 10.89
CA GLU A 392 -35.05 -38.87 12.13
C GLU A 392 -36.33 -38.07 12.30
N LYS A 393 -37.46 -38.75 12.49
CA LYS A 393 -38.76 -38.09 12.69
C LYS A 393 -38.86 -37.53 14.12
N GLN A 394 -39.27 -36.27 14.23
CA GLN A 394 -39.47 -35.54 15.48
C GLN A 394 -40.93 -35.59 15.97
N ASP A 395 -41.15 -35.19 17.23
CA ASP A 395 -42.46 -35.20 17.90
C ASP A 395 -43.47 -34.20 17.30
N ASP A 396 -42.98 -33.16 16.61
CA ASP A 396 -43.78 -32.12 15.94
C ASP A 396 -44.06 -32.42 14.45
N ASP A 397 -43.90 -33.68 14.04
CA ASP A 397 -44.03 -34.15 12.66
C ASP A 397 -42.99 -33.57 11.67
N THR A 398 -41.89 -33.00 12.16
CA THR A 398 -40.71 -32.64 11.36
C THR A 398 -39.66 -33.75 11.29
N TYR A 399 -38.58 -33.50 10.55
CA TYR A 399 -37.57 -34.48 10.16
C TYR A 399 -36.16 -33.87 10.23
N ASP A 400 -35.31 -34.44 11.07
CA ASP A 400 -33.91 -34.03 11.20
C ASP A 400 -33.03 -34.81 10.23
N TYR A 401 -32.35 -34.08 9.35
CA TYR A 401 -31.40 -34.60 8.39
C TYR A 401 -29.98 -34.31 8.83
N THR A 402 -29.09 -35.30 8.69
CA THR A 402 -27.65 -35.11 8.85
C THR A 402 -26.97 -35.07 7.49
N LEU A 403 -26.47 -33.89 7.14
CA LEU A 403 -25.57 -33.67 6.01
C LEU A 403 -24.13 -33.88 6.48
N THR A 404 -23.41 -34.81 5.87
CA THR A 404 -21.99 -35.06 6.15
C THR A 404 -21.14 -34.66 4.95
N ILE A 405 -20.23 -33.71 5.14
CA ILE A 405 -19.15 -33.39 4.20
C ILE A 405 -17.99 -34.34 4.46
N ARG A 406 -17.50 -34.99 3.40
CA ARG A 406 -16.50 -36.05 3.49
C ARG A 406 -15.10 -35.51 3.75
N ASP A 407 -14.33 -36.24 4.57
CA ASP A 407 -12.91 -35.98 4.81
C ASP A 407 -12.10 -35.86 3.52
N THR A 408 -12.33 -36.74 2.54
CA THR A 408 -11.62 -36.74 1.25
C THR A 408 -11.77 -35.44 0.46
N TYR A 409 -12.94 -34.80 0.56
CA TYR A 409 -13.16 -33.48 -0.04
C TYR A 409 -12.43 -32.40 0.78
N LEU A 410 -12.57 -32.44 2.11
CA LEU A 410 -11.97 -31.47 3.01
C LEU A 410 -10.44 -31.47 2.98
N GLU A 411 -9.81 -32.65 2.83
CA GLU A 411 -8.36 -32.80 2.69
C GLU A 411 -7.79 -31.99 1.52
N GLU A 412 -8.48 -31.94 0.39
CA GLU A 412 -8.08 -31.15 -0.79
C GLU A 412 -8.48 -29.69 -0.60
N ALA A 413 -9.72 -29.46 -0.18
CA ALA A 413 -10.28 -28.14 -0.05
C ALA A 413 -9.47 -27.30 0.96
N LEU A 414 -9.00 -27.88 2.05
CA LEU A 414 -8.38 -27.13 3.17
C LEU A 414 -6.86 -26.97 3.08
N LYS A 415 -6.23 -27.35 1.95
CA LYS A 415 -4.76 -27.32 1.81
C LYS A 415 -4.16 -25.92 1.83
N THR A 416 -4.86 -24.96 1.22
CA THR A 416 -4.36 -23.58 1.05
C THR A 416 -5.13 -22.59 1.91
N TYR A 417 -6.43 -22.80 2.04
CA TYR A 417 -7.35 -21.96 2.82
C TYR A 417 -7.97 -22.86 3.86
N TYR A 418 -8.03 -22.41 5.11
CA TYR A 418 -8.47 -23.26 6.21
C TYR A 418 -9.95 -23.07 6.54
N GLY A 419 -10.61 -22.05 6.00
CA GLY A 419 -12.05 -21.83 6.06
C GLY A 419 -12.77 -22.36 4.81
N ARG A 420 -13.97 -22.90 5.00
CA ARG A 420 -14.87 -23.31 3.90
C ARG A 420 -16.29 -22.86 4.17
N TYR A 421 -16.93 -22.37 3.12
CA TYR A 421 -18.33 -21.97 3.09
C TYR A 421 -19.11 -22.89 2.16
N PHE A 422 -20.29 -23.32 2.60
CA PHE A 422 -21.19 -24.20 1.89
C PHE A 422 -22.54 -23.52 1.67
N HIS A 423 -22.99 -23.51 0.42
CA HIS A 423 -24.33 -23.11 0.01
C HIS A 423 -25.12 -24.36 -0.39
N ILE A 424 -26.19 -24.65 0.34
CA ILE A 424 -26.97 -25.89 0.25
C ILE A 424 -28.36 -25.55 -0.26
N SER A 425 -28.71 -26.00 -1.47
CA SER A 425 -29.97 -25.67 -2.14
C SER A 425 -30.97 -26.82 -2.10
N PHE A 426 -32.22 -26.49 -1.74
CA PHE A 426 -33.38 -27.37 -1.62
C PHE A 426 -34.50 -26.87 -2.54
N GLY A 427 -34.34 -27.04 -3.85
CA GLY A 427 -35.26 -26.43 -4.82
C GLY A 427 -35.16 -24.90 -4.77
N THR A 428 -36.21 -24.22 -4.30
CA THR A 428 -36.27 -22.75 -4.15
C THR A 428 -35.74 -22.24 -2.80
N ASN A 429 -35.47 -23.13 -1.85
CA ASN A 429 -34.93 -22.79 -0.53
C ASN A 429 -33.42 -23.05 -0.46
N ALA A 430 -32.72 -22.41 0.48
CA ALA A 430 -31.31 -22.69 0.73
C ALA A 430 -30.92 -22.54 2.21
N LEU A 431 -29.86 -23.25 2.61
CA LEU A 431 -29.14 -23.08 3.87
C LEU A 431 -27.68 -22.78 3.59
N THR A 432 -27.01 -22.20 4.58
CA THR A 432 -25.57 -21.92 4.53
C THR A 432 -24.88 -22.42 5.77
N ALA A 433 -23.73 -23.06 5.58
CA ALA A 433 -22.86 -23.52 6.65
C ALA A 433 -21.41 -23.11 6.38
N SER A 434 -20.63 -22.98 7.44
CA SER A 434 -19.21 -22.67 7.37
C SER A 434 -18.43 -23.64 8.26
N LEU A 435 -17.17 -23.89 7.92
CA LEU A 435 -16.24 -24.53 8.85
C LEU A 435 -14.88 -23.87 8.77
N TYR A 436 -14.08 -24.05 9.83
CA TYR A 436 -12.69 -23.64 9.85
C TYR A 436 -11.81 -24.75 10.45
N TYR A 437 -10.73 -25.08 9.76
CA TYR A 437 -9.71 -26.00 10.25
C TYR A 437 -8.65 -25.25 11.06
N GLN A 438 -8.64 -25.49 12.37
CA GLN A 438 -7.70 -24.89 13.31
C GLN A 438 -6.42 -25.73 13.40
N GLN A 439 -5.27 -25.10 13.20
CA GLN A 439 -3.99 -25.80 13.21
C GLN A 439 -3.60 -26.23 14.63
N ASP A 440 -2.99 -27.41 14.77
CA ASP A 440 -2.60 -28.03 16.06
C ASP A 440 -1.59 -27.21 16.86
N THR A 441 -0.63 -26.59 16.17
CA THR A 441 0.42 -25.79 16.83
C THR A 441 -0.10 -24.39 17.05
N GLU A 442 -0.17 -23.97 18.31
CA GLU A 442 -0.49 -22.59 18.67
C GLU A 442 0.55 -21.61 18.10
N GLY A 443 0.07 -20.54 17.50
CA GLY A 443 0.93 -19.48 16.98
C GLY A 443 0.31 -18.67 15.85
N TRP A 444 1.16 -17.88 15.22
CA TRP A 444 0.80 -17.15 14.01
C TRP A 444 0.76 -18.09 12.80
N VAL A 445 -0.31 -17.95 12.02
CA VAL A 445 -0.55 -18.72 10.80
C VAL A 445 -0.63 -17.76 9.62
N ALA A 446 0.05 -18.12 8.54
CA ALA A 446 -0.06 -17.50 7.22
C ALA A 446 -0.18 -18.62 6.19
N ARG A 447 -1.01 -18.42 5.16
CA ARG A 447 -1.18 -19.43 4.12
C ARG A 447 -0.05 -19.34 3.11
N SER A 448 0.10 -20.40 2.32
CA SER A 448 1.09 -20.44 1.24
C SER A 448 0.91 -19.30 0.22
N VAL A 449 -0.32 -18.82 0.02
CA VAL A 449 -0.63 -17.68 -0.87
C VAL A 449 -0.25 -16.33 -0.28
N ASP A 450 -0.16 -16.21 1.05
CA ASP A 450 0.22 -14.98 1.73
C ASP A 450 1.74 -14.77 1.70
N LEU A 451 2.53 -15.85 1.61
CA LEU A 451 3.99 -15.82 1.72
C LEU A 451 4.68 -15.79 0.35
N ALA A 452 5.81 -15.10 0.27
CA ALA A 452 6.64 -15.06 -0.92
C ALA A 452 7.08 -16.47 -1.33
N SER A 453 7.14 -16.74 -2.65
CA SER A 453 7.49 -18.06 -3.17
C SER A 453 8.81 -18.58 -2.60
N GLY A 454 8.77 -19.80 -2.04
CA GLY A 454 9.95 -20.45 -1.44
C GLY A 454 10.30 -19.97 -0.02
N THR A 455 9.43 -19.15 0.60
CA THR A 455 9.58 -18.71 1.99
C THR A 455 8.56 -19.40 2.91
N ALA A 456 8.81 -19.33 4.21
CA ALA A 456 7.93 -19.84 5.26
C ALA A 456 7.96 -18.87 6.45
N LEU A 457 6.97 -18.96 7.35
CA LEU A 457 7.09 -18.33 8.65
C LEU A 457 8.25 -18.97 9.42
N THR A 458 9.13 -18.15 9.97
CA THR A 458 10.20 -18.57 10.87
C THR A 458 9.90 -17.99 12.24
N ALA A 459 9.75 -18.84 13.24
CA ALA A 459 9.57 -18.44 14.64
C ALA A 459 10.80 -18.82 15.46
N ASP A 460 11.27 -17.89 16.28
CA ASP A 460 12.17 -18.17 17.40
C ASP A 460 11.42 -17.98 18.74
N ASP A 461 12.13 -18.10 19.86
CA ASP A 461 11.57 -17.93 21.20
C ASP A 461 10.84 -16.58 21.37
N TYR A 462 11.22 -15.54 20.62
CA TYR A 462 10.74 -14.17 20.80
C TYR A 462 9.81 -13.70 19.67
N TYR A 463 10.12 -14.02 18.42
CA TYR A 463 9.43 -13.46 17.26
C TYR A 463 9.16 -14.45 16.13
N THR A 464 7.99 -14.29 15.51
CA THR A 464 7.63 -14.86 14.22
C THR A 464 7.87 -13.83 13.13
N THR A 465 8.61 -14.23 12.09
CA THR A 465 8.91 -13.41 10.92
C THR A 465 8.50 -14.13 9.65
N GLY A 466 7.98 -13.37 8.67
CA GLY A 466 7.66 -13.89 7.35
C GLY A 466 7.88 -12.84 6.25
N THR A 467 8.20 -13.31 5.04
CA THR A 467 8.21 -12.50 3.82
C THR A 467 6.90 -12.69 3.08
N PHE A 468 6.19 -11.61 2.82
CA PHE A 468 4.81 -11.66 2.35
C PHE A 468 4.66 -11.23 0.89
N ASN A 469 3.69 -11.81 0.18
CA ASN A 469 3.27 -11.38 -1.14
C ASN A 469 2.54 -10.03 -1.08
N LYS A 470 2.42 -9.38 -2.24
CA LYS A 470 1.55 -8.21 -2.40
C LYS A 470 0.08 -8.59 -2.21
N MET A 471 -0.73 -7.59 -1.88
CA MET A 471 -2.18 -7.71 -1.80
C MET A 471 -2.75 -8.22 -3.13
N SER A 472 -3.69 -9.16 -3.03
CA SER A 472 -4.39 -9.77 -4.15
C SER A 472 -5.80 -10.16 -3.71
N THR A 473 -6.80 -9.57 -4.34
CA THR A 473 -8.22 -9.90 -4.09
C THR A 473 -8.58 -11.29 -4.60
N VAL A 474 -7.91 -11.77 -5.67
CA VAL A 474 -8.18 -13.09 -6.27
C VAL A 474 -7.67 -14.23 -5.41
N SER A 475 -6.46 -14.09 -4.86
CA SER A 475 -5.84 -15.11 -4.01
C SER A 475 -5.98 -14.81 -2.52
N LEU A 476 -6.74 -13.77 -2.17
CA LEU A 476 -6.93 -13.29 -0.80
C LEU A 476 -5.61 -13.07 -0.05
N ALA A 477 -4.55 -12.62 -0.73
CA ALA A 477 -3.31 -12.20 -0.06
C ALA A 477 -3.43 -10.71 0.33
N SER A 478 -2.78 -10.21 1.38
CA SER A 478 -1.74 -10.83 2.21
C SER A 478 -2.10 -10.74 3.69
N ARG A 479 -2.18 -11.89 4.40
CA ARG A 479 -2.69 -12.00 5.77
C ARG A 479 -1.83 -12.87 6.68
N ILE A 480 -1.88 -12.59 7.99
CA ILE A 480 -1.37 -13.43 9.07
C ILE A 480 -2.29 -13.30 10.29
N TYR A 481 -2.57 -14.37 11.01
CA TYR A 481 -3.46 -14.32 12.18
C TYR A 481 -3.03 -15.31 13.26
N TYR A 482 -3.49 -15.09 14.48
CA TYR A 482 -3.21 -15.96 15.62
C TYR A 482 -4.30 -17.03 15.71
N ASN A 483 -3.91 -18.30 15.71
CA ASN A 483 -4.85 -19.42 15.56
C ASN A 483 -5.48 -19.90 16.88
N ARG A 484 -5.38 -19.14 17.97
CA ARG A 484 -6.00 -19.47 19.26
C ARG A 484 -6.87 -18.31 19.75
N GLY A 485 -8.00 -18.67 20.36
CA GLY A 485 -8.90 -17.71 20.98
C GLY A 485 -8.26 -17.10 22.23
N LEU A 486 -8.38 -15.78 22.36
CA LEU A 486 -7.77 -14.99 23.42
C LEU A 486 -8.84 -14.58 24.43
N ASP A 487 -8.61 -14.89 25.71
CA ASP A 487 -9.51 -14.56 26.83
C ASP A 487 -9.75 -13.04 26.93
N VAL A 488 -10.97 -12.59 26.59
CA VAL A 488 -11.32 -11.16 26.57
C VAL A 488 -11.52 -10.56 27.96
N THR A 489 -11.53 -11.38 29.01
CA THR A 489 -11.59 -10.89 30.39
C THR A 489 -10.27 -10.25 30.85
N LYS A 490 -9.20 -10.42 30.07
CA LYS A 490 -7.87 -9.85 30.28
C LYS A 490 -7.47 -8.98 29.07
N PRO A 491 -6.53 -8.03 29.25
CA PRO A 491 -5.97 -7.30 28.12
C PRO A 491 -5.28 -8.24 27.13
N ILE A 492 -5.50 -8.00 25.84
CA ILE A 492 -4.81 -8.63 24.72
C ILE A 492 -3.64 -7.75 24.33
N VAL A 493 -2.42 -8.30 24.35
CA VAL A 493 -1.17 -7.58 24.05
C VAL A 493 -0.51 -8.18 22.83
N ILE A 494 -0.24 -7.34 21.83
CA ILE A 494 0.44 -7.71 20.58
C ILE A 494 1.66 -6.81 20.44
N GLU A 495 2.85 -7.41 20.34
CA GLU A 495 4.09 -6.69 20.03
C GLU A 495 4.51 -6.99 18.59
N PHE A 496 4.83 -5.96 17.80
CA PHE A 496 5.40 -6.11 16.46
C PHE A 496 6.48 -5.08 16.19
N ALA A 497 7.38 -5.33 15.24
CA ALA A 497 8.54 -4.46 15.00
C ALA A 497 8.13 -3.12 14.35
N SER A 498 7.56 -3.16 13.15
CA SER A 498 7.07 -1.99 12.43
C SER A 498 6.11 -2.39 11.31
N ILE A 499 5.34 -1.42 10.80
CA ILE A 499 4.64 -1.59 9.51
C ILE A 499 5.64 -1.34 8.38
N PRO A 500 5.74 -2.24 7.39
CA PRO A 500 6.65 -2.06 6.26
C PRO A 500 6.42 -0.73 5.55
N SER A 501 7.52 -0.08 5.14
CA SER A 501 7.45 1.23 4.49
C SER A 501 6.72 1.22 3.14
N SER A 502 6.68 0.07 2.45
CA SER A 502 5.95 -0.12 1.19
C SER A 502 4.44 -0.31 1.36
N THR A 503 3.98 -0.57 2.58
CA THR A 503 2.58 -0.84 2.89
C THR A 503 1.82 0.48 3.03
N THR A 504 0.78 0.68 2.23
CA THR A 504 -0.04 1.92 2.35
C THR A 504 -0.73 1.94 3.70
N TRP A 505 -1.34 0.81 4.07
CA TRP A 505 -1.86 0.56 5.40
C TRP A 505 -1.90 -0.94 5.70
N ALA A 506 -1.82 -1.27 6.98
CA ALA A 506 -2.03 -2.60 7.52
C ALA A 506 -3.19 -2.56 8.51
N MET A 507 -4.13 -3.48 8.39
CA MET A 507 -5.29 -3.56 9.27
C MET A 507 -5.07 -4.61 10.35
N LEU A 508 -5.11 -4.19 11.61
CA LEU A 508 -5.33 -5.09 12.74
C LEU A 508 -6.82 -5.35 12.86
N ASN A 509 -7.21 -6.62 12.85
CA ASN A 509 -8.58 -7.09 12.92
C ASN A 509 -8.79 -7.91 14.19
N VAL A 510 -9.91 -7.70 14.89
CA VAL A 510 -10.35 -8.50 16.04
C VAL A 510 -11.77 -9.01 15.79
N THR A 511 -11.98 -10.32 15.94
CA THR A 511 -13.28 -11.00 15.73
C THR A 511 -13.60 -11.91 16.91
N ASP A 512 -14.84 -12.40 16.99
CA ASP A 512 -15.28 -13.38 17.97
C ASP A 512 -15.23 -14.84 17.45
N SER A 513 -14.95 -15.04 16.16
CA SER A 513 -14.79 -16.37 15.54
C SER A 513 -13.64 -16.44 14.53
N LEU A 514 -13.22 -17.65 14.16
CA LEU A 514 -12.23 -17.89 13.10
C LEU A 514 -12.83 -17.83 11.68
N GLU A 515 -14.15 -17.66 11.54
CA GLU A 515 -14.88 -17.82 10.26
C GLU A 515 -14.32 -16.95 9.14
N THR A 516 -13.82 -15.75 9.47
CA THR A 516 -13.35 -14.77 8.48
C THR A 516 -11.83 -14.72 8.32
N MET A 517 -11.04 -15.54 9.04
CA MET A 517 -9.58 -15.39 9.11
C MET A 517 -8.87 -15.52 7.75
N ASP A 518 -9.48 -16.22 6.80
CA ASP A 518 -8.95 -16.33 5.44
C ASP A 518 -9.21 -15.10 4.56
N TYR A 519 -10.18 -14.24 4.88
CA TYR A 519 -10.65 -13.23 3.93
C TYR A 519 -11.00 -11.87 4.56
N PHE A 520 -10.79 -11.69 5.86
CA PHE A 520 -11.06 -10.42 6.53
C PHE A 520 -10.38 -9.25 5.81
N SER A 521 -11.11 -8.16 5.64
CA SER A 521 -10.70 -6.95 4.92
C SER A 521 -11.47 -5.74 5.43
N ASP A 522 -11.25 -4.58 4.81
CA ASP A 522 -12.05 -3.37 5.03
C ASP A 522 -13.54 -3.55 4.70
N ASN A 523 -13.87 -4.52 3.82
CA ASN A 523 -15.25 -4.86 3.47
C ASN A 523 -15.90 -5.87 4.44
N THR A 524 -15.17 -6.43 5.41
CA THR A 524 -15.73 -7.39 6.40
C THR A 524 -15.95 -6.78 7.77
N ARG A 525 -16.22 -5.46 7.82
CA ARG A 525 -16.40 -4.69 9.06
C ARG A 525 -17.52 -5.23 9.96
N GLU A 526 -18.56 -5.81 9.37
CA GLU A 526 -19.74 -6.32 10.09
C GLU A 526 -19.46 -7.62 10.83
N SER A 527 -18.45 -8.37 10.37
CA SER A 527 -17.98 -9.61 11.00
C SER A 527 -16.81 -9.37 11.97
N SER A 528 -16.55 -8.11 12.32
CA SER A 528 -15.39 -7.71 13.12
C SER A 528 -15.83 -6.88 14.32
N GLN A 529 -15.25 -7.18 15.48
CA GLN A 529 -15.49 -6.44 16.73
C GLN A 529 -14.63 -5.17 16.82
N LEU A 530 -13.48 -5.17 16.14
CA LEU A 530 -12.57 -4.02 16.08
C LEU A 530 -11.69 -4.08 14.83
N GLN A 531 -11.50 -2.95 14.14
CA GLN A 531 -10.52 -2.79 13.07
C GLN A 531 -9.76 -1.48 13.19
N ALA A 532 -8.42 -1.56 13.25
CA ALA A 532 -7.53 -0.41 13.30
C ALA A 532 -6.56 -0.42 12.12
N LEU A 533 -6.46 0.68 11.38
CA LEU A 533 -5.51 0.82 10.26
C LEU A 533 -4.24 1.51 10.74
N PHE A 534 -3.12 0.82 10.59
CA PHE A 534 -1.78 1.36 10.78
C PHE A 534 -1.21 1.76 9.43
N PHE A 535 -0.40 2.82 9.37
CA PHE A 535 0.16 3.31 8.11
C PHE A 535 1.67 3.05 8.01
N GLY A 536 2.15 2.81 6.78
CA GLY A 536 3.58 2.75 6.48
C GLY A 536 4.21 4.13 6.31
N GLU A 537 5.34 4.19 5.57
CA GLU A 537 6.03 5.44 5.19
C GLU A 537 6.42 6.37 6.35
N GLY A 538 6.77 5.80 7.51
CA GLY A 538 7.25 6.58 8.66
C GLY A 538 6.16 7.31 9.45
N ARG A 539 4.88 7.06 9.17
CA ARG A 539 3.78 7.55 10.00
C ARG A 539 3.74 6.87 11.36
N SER A 540 3.25 7.60 12.36
CA SER A 540 3.11 7.15 13.75
C SER A 540 1.71 7.44 14.26
N ASP A 541 0.72 7.14 13.43
CA ASP A 541 -0.70 7.25 13.77
C ASP A 541 -1.49 6.06 13.22
N ILE A 542 -2.64 5.80 13.84
CA ILE A 542 -3.62 4.85 13.34
C ILE A 542 -4.90 5.58 12.94
N GLN A 543 -5.70 4.95 12.10
CA GLN A 543 -7.10 5.28 11.91
C GLN A 543 -7.98 4.28 12.64
N LYS A 544 -8.86 4.79 13.52
CA LYS A 544 -9.95 4.05 14.16
C LYS A 544 -11.01 3.74 13.11
N PHE A 545 -10.92 2.58 12.48
CA PHE A 545 -11.68 2.27 11.27
C PHE A 545 -13.07 1.67 11.58
N SER A 546 -13.13 0.62 12.41
CA SER A 546 -14.39 0.02 12.87
C SER A 546 -14.30 -0.43 14.33
N GLY A 547 -15.44 -0.51 15.02
CA GLY A 547 -15.52 -1.01 16.40
C GLY A 547 -14.98 -0.07 17.48
N PHE A 548 -14.86 1.23 17.19
CA PHE A 548 -14.43 2.24 18.15
C PHE A 548 -15.60 3.14 18.57
N THR A 549 -15.63 3.50 19.85
CA THR A 549 -16.45 4.60 20.34
C THR A 549 -15.78 5.91 19.94
N ILE A 550 -16.43 6.75 19.14
CA ILE A 550 -15.91 8.05 18.67
C ILE A 550 -16.86 9.16 19.12
N GLY A 551 -16.36 10.06 19.97
CA GLY A 551 -17.13 11.20 20.44
C GLY A 551 -17.44 12.22 19.35
N SER A 552 -18.48 13.03 19.54
CA SER A 552 -18.78 14.16 18.64
C SER A 552 -17.60 15.12 18.57
N GLY A 553 -17.03 15.32 17.37
CA GLY A 553 -15.87 16.18 17.14
C GLY A 553 -14.51 15.53 17.44
N GLU A 554 -14.48 14.25 17.83
CA GLU A 554 -13.24 13.50 17.99
C GLU A 554 -12.67 13.07 16.63
N SER A 555 -11.34 13.19 16.46
CA SER A 555 -10.65 12.69 15.28
C SER A 555 -10.76 11.17 15.16
N THR A 556 -10.93 10.66 13.95
CA THR A 556 -10.81 9.22 13.65
C THR A 556 -9.36 8.74 13.71
N ASN A 557 -8.38 9.65 13.62
CA ASN A 557 -6.97 9.32 13.73
C ASN A 557 -6.44 9.53 15.14
N ALA A 558 -5.54 8.65 15.57
CA ALA A 558 -4.85 8.73 16.85
C ALA A 558 -3.34 8.48 16.66
N SER A 559 -2.51 9.44 17.07
CA SER A 559 -1.06 9.29 17.07
C SER A 559 -0.58 8.44 18.24
N TYR A 560 0.58 7.83 18.10
CA TYR A 560 1.27 7.08 19.14
C TYR A 560 2.79 7.28 19.04
N PRO A 561 3.55 7.09 20.13
CA PRO A 561 4.99 7.26 20.08
C PRO A 561 5.62 6.01 19.45
N LYS A 562 6.49 6.21 18.45
CA LYS A 562 7.31 5.17 17.83
C LYS A 562 8.71 5.19 18.47
N SER A 563 9.28 4.00 18.66
CA SER A 563 10.69 3.80 18.99
C SER A 563 11.24 2.76 18.03
N GLU A 564 12.47 2.94 17.56
CA GLU A 564 13.18 1.97 16.72
C GLU A 564 13.98 0.97 17.55
N MET A 565 14.12 1.25 18.85
CA MET A 565 14.91 0.45 19.79
C MET A 565 14.11 -0.69 20.43
N LYS A 566 12.78 -0.75 20.25
CA LYS A 566 11.89 -1.79 20.79
C LYS A 566 10.70 -2.03 19.86
N GLY A 567 9.96 -3.12 20.08
CA GLY A 567 8.70 -3.35 19.40
C GLY A 567 7.61 -2.32 19.74
N ILE A 568 6.68 -2.14 18.79
CA ILE A 568 5.40 -1.45 18.98
C ILE A 568 4.47 -2.39 19.72
N VAL A 569 3.98 -1.96 20.89
CA VAL A 569 3.11 -2.75 21.76
C VAL A 569 1.70 -2.22 21.69
N VAL A 570 0.78 -3.01 21.17
CA VAL A 570 -0.66 -2.76 21.16
C VAL A 570 -1.29 -3.49 22.33
N GLU A 571 -2.10 -2.80 23.13
CA GLU A 571 -2.83 -3.36 24.26
C GLU A 571 -4.32 -3.03 24.09
N ILE A 572 -5.15 -4.08 23.99
CA ILE A 572 -6.59 -4.01 23.75
C ILE A 572 -7.29 -4.59 24.97
N TYR A 573 -8.23 -3.86 25.56
CA TYR A 573 -9.06 -4.36 26.63
C TYR A 573 -10.52 -4.12 26.31
N PHE A 574 -11.31 -5.19 26.38
CA PHE A 574 -12.77 -5.16 26.30
C PHE A 574 -13.32 -5.20 27.72
N GLY A 575 -13.96 -4.11 28.13
CA GLY A 575 -14.59 -3.99 29.44
C GLY A 575 -15.89 -4.79 29.54
N LYS A 576 -16.44 -4.89 30.76
CA LYS A 576 -17.83 -5.34 30.94
C LYS A 576 -18.82 -4.29 30.43
N THR A 577 -18.34 -3.04 30.36
CA THR A 577 -19.02 -1.87 29.80
C THR A 577 -18.06 -1.20 28.82
N ALA A 578 -18.58 -0.46 27.84
CA ALA A 578 -17.74 0.19 26.83
C ALA A 578 -16.82 1.26 27.44
N GLU A 579 -17.21 1.86 28.56
CA GLU A 579 -16.42 2.86 29.28
C GLU A 579 -15.17 2.28 29.97
N GLU A 580 -15.18 0.98 30.26
CA GLU A 580 -14.03 0.26 30.81
C GLU A 580 -13.03 -0.15 29.71
N SER A 581 -13.46 -0.16 28.44
CA SER A 581 -12.65 -0.60 27.30
C SER A 581 -11.58 0.42 26.91
N TYR A 582 -10.42 -0.06 26.46
CA TYR A 582 -9.34 0.79 25.95
C TYR A 582 -8.53 0.12 24.85
N PHE A 583 -7.92 0.95 24.00
CA PHE A 583 -6.96 0.56 22.98
C PHE A 583 -5.74 1.47 23.12
N ARG A 584 -4.59 0.89 23.47
CA ARG A 584 -3.34 1.62 23.72
C ARG A 584 -2.23 1.15 22.81
N ILE A 585 -1.37 2.07 22.41
CA ILE A 585 -0.12 1.77 21.70
C ILE A 585 1.04 2.38 22.48
N ASN A 586 2.01 1.56 22.88
CA ASN A 586 3.15 1.98 23.70
C ASN A 586 2.71 2.79 24.94
N GLY A 587 1.62 2.36 25.58
CA GLY A 587 1.03 3.02 26.75
C GLY A 587 0.19 4.27 26.46
N GLN A 588 0.25 4.84 25.25
CA GLN A 588 -0.59 5.96 24.85
C GLN A 588 -2.00 5.48 24.50
N ASN A 589 -3.02 6.15 25.03
CA ASN A 589 -4.42 5.85 24.67
C ASN A 589 -4.71 6.32 23.23
N CYS A 590 -5.19 5.41 22.40
CA CYS A 590 -5.50 5.66 20.99
C CYS A 590 -6.98 5.44 20.64
N GLY A 591 -7.81 5.06 21.62
CA GLY A 591 -9.27 4.93 21.46
C GLY A 591 -9.87 3.96 22.47
N SER A 592 -11.19 3.80 22.41
CA SER A 592 -11.93 2.81 23.21
C SER A 592 -12.75 1.92 22.28
N PRO A 593 -12.60 0.58 22.35
CA PRO A 593 -13.49 -0.35 21.67
C PRO A 593 -14.96 -0.12 22.06
N SER A 594 -15.86 -0.23 21.09
CA SER A 594 -17.31 -0.21 21.34
C SER A 594 -17.83 -1.57 21.80
N ALA A 595 -17.17 -2.66 21.39
CA ALA A 595 -17.49 -4.01 21.84
C ALA A 595 -17.14 -4.19 23.33
N VAL A 596 -17.92 -5.03 23.99
CA VAL A 596 -17.75 -5.45 25.39
C VAL A 596 -17.58 -6.97 25.47
N GLN A 597 -17.19 -7.48 26.64
CA GLN A 597 -16.92 -8.91 26.83
C GLN A 597 -18.08 -9.84 26.41
N SER A 598 -19.34 -9.39 26.54
CA SER A 598 -20.52 -10.18 26.15
C SER A 598 -20.75 -10.27 24.64
N ASP A 599 -20.06 -9.45 23.85
CA ASP A 599 -20.16 -9.46 22.38
C ASP A 599 -19.25 -10.53 21.77
N PHE A 600 -18.45 -11.23 22.59
CA PHE A 600 -17.58 -12.32 22.18
C PHE A 600 -18.18 -13.66 22.60
N SER A 601 -18.55 -14.46 21.61
CA SER A 601 -18.97 -15.85 21.80
C SER A 601 -17.88 -16.63 22.56
N ASP A 602 -18.28 -17.42 23.55
CA ASP A 602 -17.39 -18.17 24.45
C ASP A 602 -16.35 -17.33 25.24
N GLY A 603 -16.44 -16.00 25.21
CA GLY A 603 -15.52 -15.09 25.89
C GLY A 603 -14.11 -15.08 25.28
N VAL A 604 -13.99 -15.37 23.99
CA VAL A 604 -12.70 -15.37 23.27
C VAL A 604 -12.69 -14.46 22.06
N ALA A 605 -11.53 -13.86 21.76
CA ALA A 605 -11.30 -13.06 20.58
C ALA A 605 -10.18 -13.66 19.70
N TYR A 606 -10.28 -13.47 18.39
CA TYR A 606 -9.26 -13.85 17.41
C TYR A 606 -8.69 -12.60 16.75
N VAL A 607 -7.38 -12.60 16.50
CA VAL A 607 -6.66 -11.42 15.99
C VAL A 607 -5.87 -11.73 14.73
N GLY A 608 -5.84 -10.78 13.80
CA GLY A 608 -5.09 -10.91 12.56
C GLY A 608 -4.69 -9.59 11.92
N TRP A 609 -3.71 -9.66 11.02
CA TRP A 609 -3.21 -8.56 10.21
C TRP A 609 -3.49 -8.80 8.74
N PHE A 610 -4.04 -7.79 8.07
CA PHE A 610 -4.18 -7.72 6.61
C PHE A 610 -3.34 -6.57 6.07
N PHE A 611 -2.46 -6.85 5.10
CA PHE A 611 -1.55 -5.87 4.53
C PHE A 611 -2.01 -5.42 3.14
N ASN A 612 -2.29 -4.12 2.99
CA ASN A 612 -2.51 -3.49 1.70
C ASN A 612 -1.19 -2.96 1.12
N ASP A 613 -0.33 -3.90 0.73
CA ASP A 613 0.95 -3.63 0.08
C ASP A 613 0.86 -3.96 -1.41
N THR A 614 1.32 -3.04 -2.28
CA THR A 614 1.24 -3.20 -3.74
C THR A 614 2.51 -3.76 -4.38
N LYS A 615 3.63 -3.81 -3.64
CA LYS A 615 4.95 -4.23 -4.13
C LYS A 615 5.23 -5.71 -3.86
N GLY A 616 4.87 -6.20 -2.67
CA GLY A 616 5.20 -7.53 -2.16
C GLY A 616 6.67 -7.67 -1.78
N GLY A 617 7.05 -8.84 -1.26
CA GLY A 617 8.41 -9.12 -0.81
C GLY A 617 8.82 -8.37 0.46
N PHE A 618 7.85 -7.86 1.22
CA PHE A 618 8.10 -7.17 2.48
C PHE A 618 8.18 -8.16 3.64
N ASN A 619 8.94 -7.80 4.68
CA ASN A 619 9.05 -8.60 5.90
C ASN A 619 8.15 -8.02 6.98
N PHE A 620 7.40 -8.89 7.66
CA PHE A 620 6.66 -8.54 8.88
C PHE A 620 7.16 -9.41 10.03
N LYS A 621 7.45 -8.75 11.16
CA LYS A 621 7.97 -9.37 12.38
C LYS A 621 7.04 -9.02 13.55
N VAL A 622 6.48 -10.06 14.18
CA VAL A 622 5.56 -9.99 15.31
C VAL A 622 6.04 -10.92 16.40
N ASN A 623 5.75 -10.63 17.67
CA ASN A 623 6.13 -11.51 18.77
C ASN A 623 5.50 -12.89 18.59
N SER A 624 6.25 -13.97 18.84
CA SER A 624 5.80 -15.35 18.60
C SER A 624 4.50 -15.69 19.34
N ASN A 625 4.26 -15.03 20.48
CA ASN A 625 3.07 -15.20 21.29
C ASN A 625 2.29 -13.89 21.43
N VAL A 626 0.96 -14.00 21.40
CA VAL A 626 0.09 -12.95 21.92
C VAL A 626 0.12 -13.02 23.45
N ASN A 627 0.01 -11.88 24.13
CA ASN A 627 0.19 -11.75 25.58
C ASN A 627 1.60 -12.10 26.08
N ALA A 628 2.62 -11.99 25.22
CA ALA A 628 4.01 -12.07 25.63
C ALA A 628 4.42 -10.94 26.57
N VAL A 629 5.52 -11.14 27.31
CA VAL A 629 6.22 -10.03 27.96
C VAL A 629 6.62 -9.02 26.89
N ALA A 630 6.41 -7.72 27.15
CA ALA A 630 6.74 -6.67 26.20
C ALA A 630 7.26 -5.41 26.89
N VAL A 631 8.09 -4.64 26.20
CA VAL A 631 8.65 -3.36 26.69
C VAL A 631 7.72 -2.20 26.34
N THR A 632 7.17 -1.51 27.33
CA THR A 632 6.23 -0.39 27.12
C THR A 632 6.89 0.99 27.22
N ALA A 633 7.98 1.11 27.99
CA ALA A 633 8.73 2.35 28.14
C ALA A 633 10.21 2.06 28.44
N PRO A 634 11.15 2.97 28.12
CA PRO A 634 10.93 4.28 27.49
C PRO A 634 10.49 4.19 26.02
N VAL A 635 9.99 5.30 25.47
CA VAL A 635 9.54 5.39 24.06
C VAL A 635 10.38 6.38 23.23
N ASP A 636 11.33 7.08 23.86
CA ASP A 636 12.32 7.92 23.19
C ASP A 636 13.59 7.10 22.97
N ASP A 637 14.01 6.96 21.72
CA ASP A 637 15.20 6.19 21.33
C ASP A 637 16.47 6.71 22.03
N LYS A 638 16.54 8.02 22.37
CA LYS A 638 17.67 8.58 23.11
C LYS A 638 17.85 8.00 24.50
N ALA A 639 16.79 7.47 25.10
CA ALA A 639 16.87 6.82 26.40
C ALA A 639 17.62 5.48 26.33
N TYR A 640 17.64 4.83 25.17
CA TYR A 640 18.35 3.57 24.91
C TYR A 640 19.83 3.79 24.56
N ALA A 641 20.36 5.01 24.74
CA ALA A 641 21.77 5.32 24.54
C ALA A 641 22.56 5.20 25.85
N MET A 642 23.71 4.52 25.81
CA MET A 642 24.62 4.38 26.95
C MET A 642 26.04 4.82 26.60
N ASP A 643 26.66 5.63 27.45
CA ASP A 643 28.11 5.87 27.43
C ASP A 643 28.77 4.80 28.31
N LEU A 644 29.44 3.82 27.72
CA LEU A 644 30.04 2.70 28.46
C LEU A 644 31.17 3.16 29.41
N ALA A 645 31.84 4.28 29.12
CA ALA A 645 32.84 4.86 30.01
C ALA A 645 32.23 5.59 31.22
N LYS A 646 30.95 5.96 31.13
CA LYS A 646 30.16 6.61 32.19
C LYS A 646 28.84 5.89 32.40
N ALA A 647 28.93 4.57 32.51
CA ALA A 647 27.77 3.70 32.64
C ALA A 647 26.84 4.13 33.78
N ALA A 648 25.54 4.08 33.51
CA ALA A 648 24.47 4.34 34.48
C ALA A 648 23.48 3.17 34.49
N ASP A 649 22.65 3.10 35.53
CA ASP A 649 21.52 2.17 35.56
C ASP A 649 20.54 2.55 34.44
N PHE A 650 20.08 1.55 33.69
CA PHE A 650 19.08 1.71 32.62
C PHE A 650 17.79 1.03 33.04
N GLU A 651 16.68 1.76 33.05
CA GLU A 651 15.37 1.28 33.49
C GLU A 651 14.40 1.17 32.31
N ILE A 652 13.70 0.03 32.24
CA ILE A 652 12.58 -0.19 31.33
C ILE A 652 11.34 -0.68 32.08
N SER A 653 10.16 -0.41 31.51
CA SER A 653 8.88 -0.93 31.99
C SER A 653 8.46 -2.12 31.16
N LEU A 654 8.14 -3.22 31.84
CA LEU A 654 7.66 -4.47 31.26
C LEU A 654 6.19 -4.68 31.61
N ILE A 655 5.44 -5.27 30.69
CA ILE A 655 4.07 -5.78 30.91
C ILE A 655 4.03 -7.29 30.71
N ASN A 656 2.96 -7.96 31.16
CA ASN A 656 2.72 -9.41 31.04
C ASN A 656 3.81 -10.32 31.63
N VAL A 657 4.68 -9.78 32.48
CA VAL A 657 5.55 -10.61 33.30
C VAL A 657 4.68 -11.34 34.33
N ASN A 658 4.97 -12.62 34.53
CA ASN A 658 4.31 -13.47 35.51
C ASN A 658 4.32 -12.84 36.91
N ALA A 659 3.35 -13.22 37.74
CA ALA A 659 3.15 -12.65 39.07
C ALA A 659 4.35 -12.86 40.02
N GLU A 660 5.19 -13.88 39.80
CA GLU A 660 6.40 -14.16 40.59
C GLU A 660 7.57 -13.25 40.19
N GLY A 661 7.51 -12.62 39.01
CA GLY A 661 8.60 -11.82 38.47
C GLY A 661 9.86 -12.63 38.16
N ASP A 662 9.70 -13.94 37.89
CA ASP A 662 10.79 -14.81 37.50
C ASP A 662 11.12 -14.62 36.02
N ILE A 663 12.16 -13.83 35.77
CA ILE A 663 12.65 -13.52 34.43
C ILE A 663 14.13 -13.88 34.29
N THR A 664 14.53 -14.19 33.07
CA THR A 664 15.92 -14.33 32.63
C THR A 664 16.25 -13.19 31.67
N VAL A 665 17.39 -12.53 31.87
CA VAL A 665 17.88 -11.48 30.96
C VAL A 665 19.17 -11.96 30.30
N LYS A 666 19.28 -11.80 28.99
CA LYS A 666 20.45 -12.20 28.20
C LYS A 666 20.96 -11.06 27.34
N ASP A 667 22.27 -11.05 27.10
CA ASP A 667 22.90 -10.16 26.13
C ASP A 667 22.89 -10.74 24.71
N ALA A 668 23.41 -9.97 23.75
CA ALA A 668 23.47 -10.38 22.34
C ALA A 668 24.35 -11.62 22.09
N ALA A 669 25.32 -11.89 22.96
CA ALA A 669 26.14 -13.11 22.90
C ALA A 669 25.44 -14.34 23.51
N GLY A 670 24.25 -14.15 24.07
CA GLY A 670 23.46 -15.20 24.71
C GLY A 670 23.85 -15.47 26.17
N ASN A 671 24.73 -14.66 26.77
CA ASN A 671 25.11 -14.81 28.17
C ASN A 671 23.96 -14.38 29.07
N THR A 672 23.65 -15.21 30.08
CA THR A 672 22.67 -14.87 31.10
C THR A 672 23.27 -13.88 32.10
N LEU A 673 22.62 -12.72 32.24
CA LEU A 673 22.97 -11.72 33.25
C LEU A 673 22.64 -12.24 34.66
N VAL A 674 23.40 -11.81 35.65
CA VAL A 674 23.24 -12.23 37.05
C VAL A 674 22.23 -11.34 37.77
N LYS A 675 21.13 -11.91 38.27
CA LYS A 675 20.13 -11.19 39.07
C LYS A 675 20.76 -10.56 40.32
N ASP A 676 20.28 -9.38 40.70
CA ASP A 676 20.75 -8.51 41.78
C ASP A 676 22.18 -7.95 41.63
N THR A 677 22.94 -8.39 40.62
CA THR A 677 24.28 -7.86 40.29
C THR A 677 24.26 -7.06 39.00
N ASP A 678 23.66 -7.63 37.96
CA ASP A 678 23.65 -7.10 36.58
C ASP A 678 22.29 -6.54 36.22
N TYR A 679 21.23 -7.05 36.84
CA TYR A 679 19.90 -6.49 36.74
C TYR A 679 19.06 -6.74 37.99
N THR A 680 18.03 -5.93 38.19
CA THR A 680 16.98 -6.15 39.19
C THR A 680 15.62 -6.00 38.54
N TYR A 681 14.63 -6.78 38.99
CA TYR A 681 13.25 -6.66 38.54
C TYR A 681 12.32 -6.53 39.74
N SER A 682 11.47 -5.49 39.74
CA SER A 682 10.42 -5.31 40.74
C SER A 682 9.32 -4.38 40.22
N ASN A 683 8.06 -4.65 40.57
CA ASN A 683 6.91 -3.80 40.24
C ASN A 683 6.81 -3.42 38.75
N GLY A 684 7.00 -4.38 37.84
CA GLY A 684 6.92 -4.12 36.39
C GLY A 684 8.14 -3.40 35.82
N LYS A 685 9.20 -3.17 36.59
CA LYS A 685 10.39 -2.43 36.16
C LYS A 685 11.62 -3.33 36.16
N LEU A 686 12.27 -3.43 35.01
CA LEU A 686 13.58 -4.05 34.86
C LEU A 686 14.64 -2.95 34.84
N VAL A 687 15.62 -3.05 35.73
CA VAL A 687 16.78 -2.15 35.77
C VAL A 687 18.02 -2.96 35.43
N ILE A 688 18.66 -2.66 34.30
CA ILE A 688 20.00 -3.15 33.96
C ILE A 688 21.02 -2.25 34.65
N LYS A 689 21.93 -2.84 35.40
CA LYS A 689 22.83 -2.11 36.30
C LYS A 689 24.02 -1.51 35.57
N ALA A 690 24.46 -0.34 36.02
CA ALA A 690 25.68 0.32 35.54
C ALA A 690 26.90 -0.62 35.59
N SER A 691 26.96 -1.50 36.59
CA SER A 691 28.00 -2.52 36.76
C SER A 691 28.08 -3.51 35.61
N TYR A 692 26.96 -3.82 34.94
CA TYR A 692 26.96 -4.66 33.75
C TYR A 692 27.58 -3.90 32.56
N PHE A 693 27.06 -2.71 32.25
CA PHE A 693 27.55 -1.88 31.15
C PHE A 693 29.03 -1.47 31.30
N GLY A 694 29.49 -1.24 32.53
CA GLY A 694 30.89 -0.93 32.79
C GLY A 694 31.87 -2.11 32.63
N ARG A 695 31.37 -3.33 32.34
CA ARG A 695 32.19 -4.54 32.15
C ARG A 695 32.11 -5.13 30.75
N ILE A 696 31.19 -4.67 29.90
CA ILE A 696 31.11 -5.17 28.53
C ILE A 696 32.18 -4.50 27.66
N ASP A 697 32.69 -5.25 26.68
CA ASP A 697 33.57 -4.70 25.67
C ASP A 697 32.82 -3.67 24.82
N PHE A 698 33.56 -2.72 24.26
CA PHE A 698 32.95 -1.68 23.44
C PHE A 698 32.34 -2.29 22.17
N THR A 699 31.06 -2.02 21.98
CA THR A 699 30.35 -2.20 20.72
C THR A 699 29.48 -0.98 20.46
N LYS A 700 29.04 -0.75 19.21
CA LYS A 700 28.17 0.40 18.87
C LYS A 700 26.71 0.16 19.22
N SER A 701 26.30 -1.10 19.32
CA SER A 701 24.92 -1.46 19.67
C SER A 701 24.86 -2.86 20.22
N SER A 702 23.84 -3.17 21.01
CA SER A 702 23.57 -4.53 21.46
C SER A 702 22.08 -4.78 21.56
N VAL A 703 21.69 -6.05 21.60
CA VAL A 703 20.31 -6.48 21.85
C VAL A 703 20.28 -7.14 23.22
N ILE A 704 19.33 -6.72 24.05
CA ILE A 704 19.03 -7.36 25.33
C ILE A 704 17.73 -8.15 25.16
N SER A 705 17.76 -9.41 25.54
CA SER A 705 16.59 -10.30 25.53
C SER A 705 16.07 -10.50 26.94
N VAL A 706 14.74 -10.47 27.10
CA VAL A 706 14.06 -10.73 28.37
C VAL A 706 13.13 -11.93 28.16
N TRP A 707 13.22 -12.90 29.06
CA TRP A 707 12.46 -14.14 29.00
C TRP A 707 11.69 -14.36 30.31
N ASP A 708 10.39 -14.61 30.23
CA ASP A 708 9.57 -15.06 31.34
C ASP A 708 9.71 -16.56 31.53
N ASN A 709 10.26 -16.97 32.66
CA ASN A 709 10.54 -18.38 32.92
C ASN A 709 9.26 -19.19 33.20
N VAL A 710 8.15 -18.55 33.57
CA VAL A 710 6.88 -19.21 33.91
C VAL A 710 5.96 -19.28 32.68
N ASN A 711 5.69 -18.14 32.05
CA ASN A 711 4.80 -18.04 30.90
C ASN A 711 5.45 -18.53 29.60
N LYS A 712 6.79 -18.69 29.57
CA LYS A 712 7.56 -19.12 28.40
C LYS A 712 7.39 -18.18 27.19
N THR A 713 7.41 -16.88 27.46
CA THR A 713 7.38 -15.84 26.44
C THR A 713 8.50 -14.84 26.68
N GLY A 714 8.86 -14.05 25.67
CA GLY A 714 9.91 -13.05 25.81
C GLY A 714 9.79 -11.90 24.83
N THR A 715 10.68 -10.93 24.99
CA THR A 715 10.82 -9.77 24.11
C THR A 715 12.30 -9.37 24.03
N GLN A 716 12.63 -8.54 23.05
CA GLN A 716 13.96 -8.00 22.87
C GLN A 716 13.90 -6.49 22.64
N PHE A 717 14.95 -5.79 23.07
CA PHE A 717 15.15 -4.39 22.75
C PHE A 717 16.62 -4.13 22.46
N SER A 718 16.87 -3.15 21.60
CA SER A 718 18.20 -2.69 21.23
C SER A 718 18.68 -1.60 22.18
N MET A 719 20.00 -1.48 22.29
CA MET A 719 20.70 -0.39 22.96
C MET A 719 21.74 0.17 22.00
N ALA A 720 21.89 1.49 21.98
CA ALA A 720 22.96 2.18 21.26
C ALA A 720 24.06 2.56 22.26
N TYR A 721 25.31 2.31 21.91
CA TYR A 721 26.43 2.49 22.81
C TYR A 721 27.44 3.48 22.24
N SER A 722 28.00 4.28 23.14
CA SER A 722 29.05 5.25 22.89
C SER A 722 30.10 5.16 23.99
N SER A 723 31.19 5.90 23.86
CA SER A 723 32.20 5.97 24.91
C SER A 723 32.82 7.36 24.94
N SER A 724 32.77 8.03 26.10
CA SER A 724 33.50 9.29 26.29
C SER A 724 35.01 9.11 26.41
N ASN A 725 35.51 7.87 26.38
CA ASN A 725 36.94 7.58 26.27
C ASN A 725 37.42 7.43 24.81
N MET A 726 36.53 7.63 23.83
CA MET A 726 36.90 7.62 22.42
C MET A 726 37.96 8.69 22.13
N LYS A 727 38.95 8.32 21.35
CA LYS A 727 40.05 9.16 20.88
C LYS A 727 39.89 9.50 19.42
N ASP A 728 40.76 10.37 18.94
CA ASP A 728 40.78 10.81 17.56
C ASP A 728 40.91 9.61 16.61
N THR A 729 40.15 9.67 15.53
CA THR A 729 40.15 8.65 14.48
C THR A 729 41.49 8.62 13.75
N SER A 730 41.92 7.43 13.31
CA SER A 730 43.09 7.24 12.44
C SER A 730 42.71 6.50 11.16
N VAL A 731 43.28 6.89 10.02
CA VAL A 731 43.02 6.26 8.71
C VAL A 731 44.32 5.73 8.10
N ALA A 732 44.30 4.49 7.63
CA ALA A 732 45.34 3.87 6.81
C ALA A 732 44.77 3.56 5.42
N PHE A 733 45.63 3.57 4.40
CA PHE A 733 45.24 3.30 3.02
C PHE A 733 45.93 2.04 2.49
N VAL A 734 45.18 1.19 1.78
CA VAL A 734 45.70 -0.03 1.12
C VAL A 734 45.18 -0.14 -0.31
N THR A 735 45.96 -0.77 -1.20
CA THR A 735 45.60 -0.90 -2.62
C THR A 735 44.99 -2.25 -2.93
N VAL A 736 43.79 -2.25 -3.54
CA VAL A 736 43.10 -3.46 -4.03
C VAL A 736 43.93 -4.15 -5.12
N GLY A 737 43.99 -5.48 -5.10
CA GLY A 737 44.83 -6.33 -5.93
C GLY A 737 46.31 -6.35 -5.52
N ALA A 738 46.70 -5.53 -4.53
CA ALA A 738 48.07 -5.41 -4.04
C ALA A 738 48.10 -5.10 -2.53
N LEU A 739 47.23 -5.75 -1.74
CA LEU A 739 47.09 -5.48 -0.31
C LEU A 739 48.44 -5.57 0.45
N THR A 740 48.67 -4.54 1.26
CA THR A 740 49.76 -4.46 2.24
C THR A 740 49.21 -4.44 3.66
N ASP A 741 50.07 -4.64 4.65
CA ASP A 741 49.69 -4.42 6.05
C ASP A 741 49.26 -2.94 6.23
N ALA A 742 48.20 -2.73 7.01
CA ALA A 742 47.72 -1.40 7.35
C ALA A 742 48.47 -0.89 8.59
N VAL A 743 48.99 0.34 8.52
CA VAL A 743 49.84 0.92 9.56
C VAL A 743 49.19 2.18 10.11
N PHE A 744 49.02 2.24 11.42
CA PHE A 744 48.46 3.36 12.16
C PHE A 744 49.47 3.90 13.15
N THR A 745 49.63 5.22 13.21
CA THR A 745 50.39 5.89 14.27
C THR A 745 49.41 6.34 15.35
N LEU A 746 49.59 5.83 16.57
CA LEU A 746 48.75 6.12 17.71
C LEU A 746 49.55 6.94 18.73
N ASP A 747 49.43 8.27 18.64
CA ASP A 747 50.21 9.19 19.45
C ASP A 747 49.91 9.04 20.94
N GLY A 748 50.98 8.96 21.76
CA GLY A 748 50.87 8.84 23.22
C GLY A 748 50.44 7.46 23.73
N VAL A 749 50.32 6.45 22.85
CA VAL A 749 49.95 5.08 23.23
C VAL A 749 51.20 4.25 23.52
N SER A 750 51.28 3.67 24.73
CA SER A 750 52.40 2.82 25.14
C SER A 750 52.14 1.32 24.99
N GLU A 751 50.87 0.91 24.96
CA GLU A 751 50.44 -0.49 24.80
C GLU A 751 49.08 -0.58 24.12
N VAL A 752 48.84 -1.69 23.42
CA VAL A 752 47.52 -2.07 22.89
C VAL A 752 47.09 -3.34 23.59
N SER A 753 45.92 -3.30 24.23
CA SER A 753 45.36 -4.40 25.01
C SER A 753 44.66 -5.41 24.11
N MET A 754 43.92 -4.92 23.10
CA MET A 754 43.24 -5.72 22.09
C MET A 754 42.86 -4.85 20.88
N VAL A 755 42.53 -5.49 19.76
CA VAL A 755 41.97 -4.85 18.57
C VAL A 755 40.68 -5.56 18.23
N LEU A 756 39.58 -4.81 18.17
CA LEU A 756 38.27 -5.30 17.79
C LEU A 756 38.01 -5.00 16.32
N ASP A 757 37.31 -5.88 15.62
CA ASP A 757 36.77 -5.62 14.29
C ASP A 757 35.50 -4.75 14.34
N LYS A 758 34.90 -4.48 13.17
CA LYS A 758 33.65 -3.72 13.05
C LYS A 758 32.47 -4.32 13.82
N ASP A 759 32.48 -5.64 14.03
CA ASP A 759 31.43 -6.40 14.72
C ASP A 759 31.77 -6.56 16.22
N SER A 760 32.81 -5.86 16.68
CA SER A 760 33.31 -5.88 18.06
C SER A 760 33.92 -7.22 18.49
N ASN A 761 34.32 -8.07 17.55
CA ASN A 761 35.05 -9.30 17.86
C ASN A 761 36.55 -9.00 18.00
N GLU A 762 37.20 -9.60 19.00
CA GLU A 762 38.64 -9.52 19.15
C GLU A 762 39.36 -10.24 18.00
N ILE A 763 40.29 -9.54 17.37
CA ILE A 763 41.17 -10.08 16.34
C ILE A 763 42.31 -10.84 16.99
N ASP A 764 42.67 -11.99 16.43
CA ASP A 764 43.80 -12.79 16.88
C ASP A 764 45.08 -11.94 16.99
N ALA A 765 45.74 -11.98 18.15
CA ALA A 765 46.94 -11.21 18.44
C ALA A 765 48.12 -11.47 17.49
N SER A 766 48.10 -12.58 16.74
CA SER A 766 49.09 -12.85 15.68
C SER A 766 48.84 -12.05 14.39
N LEU A 767 47.66 -11.43 14.24
CA LEU A 767 47.24 -10.68 13.06
C LEU A 767 47.44 -9.15 13.21
N TYR A 768 47.98 -8.70 14.34
CA TYR A 768 48.46 -7.34 14.51
C TYR A 768 49.75 -7.29 15.33
N THR A 769 50.47 -6.18 15.24
CA THR A 769 51.62 -5.89 16.11
C THR A 769 51.58 -4.45 16.56
N PHE A 770 51.95 -4.18 17.81
CA PHE A 770 52.09 -2.83 18.32
C PHE A 770 53.50 -2.60 18.85
N LYS A 771 54.19 -1.58 18.34
CA LYS A 771 55.54 -1.23 18.78
C LYS A 771 55.82 0.24 18.55
N ASP A 772 56.45 0.89 19.53
CA ASP A 772 56.93 2.29 19.43
C ASP A 772 55.82 3.26 18.97
N GLY A 773 54.59 3.11 19.49
CA GLY A 773 53.44 3.95 19.12
C GLY A 773 52.79 3.61 17.77
N THR A 774 53.24 2.57 17.08
CA THR A 774 52.73 2.16 15.77
C THR A 774 51.99 0.83 15.86
N LEU A 775 50.73 0.82 15.44
CA LEU A 775 49.93 -0.39 15.24
C LEU A 775 50.01 -0.82 13.78
N THR A 776 50.36 -2.08 13.55
CA THR A 776 50.33 -2.70 12.22
C THR A 776 49.31 -3.82 12.22
N ILE A 777 48.26 -3.70 11.41
CA ILE A 777 47.26 -4.74 11.16
C ILE A 777 47.67 -5.50 9.89
N LYS A 778 47.77 -6.83 9.97
CA LYS A 778 48.21 -7.64 8.83
C LYS A 778 47.17 -7.63 7.72
N LYS A 779 47.63 -7.67 6.47
CA LYS A 779 46.75 -7.75 5.30
C LYS A 779 45.77 -8.94 5.31
N ASP A 780 46.09 -10.01 6.04
CA ASP A 780 45.29 -11.23 6.09
C ASP A 780 43.91 -11.04 6.75
N VAL A 781 43.70 -9.94 7.49
CA VAL A 781 42.37 -9.57 8.04
C VAL A 781 41.65 -8.50 7.21
N LEU A 782 42.25 -8.04 6.12
CA LEU A 782 41.67 -7.04 5.23
C LEU A 782 40.96 -7.73 4.06
N THR A 783 39.92 -7.07 3.55
CA THR A 783 39.24 -7.54 2.34
C THR A 783 39.90 -6.93 1.10
N ASP A 784 40.20 -7.76 0.09
CA ASP A 784 40.75 -7.29 -1.19
C ASP A 784 39.65 -6.73 -2.12
N LYS A 785 38.98 -5.68 -1.65
CA LYS A 785 37.86 -5.01 -2.33
C LYS A 785 37.83 -3.55 -1.90
N ALA A 786 37.37 -2.68 -2.81
CA ALA A 786 37.14 -1.27 -2.49
C ALA A 786 36.13 -1.12 -1.34
N GLY A 787 36.44 -0.22 -0.39
CA GLY A 787 35.62 0.05 0.79
C GLY A 787 36.44 0.37 2.03
N VAL A 788 35.76 0.49 3.17
CA VAL A 788 36.39 0.79 4.46
C VAL A 788 36.26 -0.40 5.40
N THR A 789 37.38 -0.79 6.02
CA THR A 789 37.39 -1.75 7.12
C THR A 789 37.59 -1.00 8.43
N GLU A 790 36.71 -1.22 9.40
CA GLU A 790 36.77 -0.61 10.72
C GLU A 790 37.45 -1.52 11.74
N PHE A 791 38.28 -0.92 12.57
CA PHE A 791 38.87 -1.51 13.76
C PHE A 791 38.72 -0.57 14.95
N MET A 792 38.51 -1.13 16.13
CA MET A 792 38.55 -0.40 17.40
C MET A 792 39.72 -0.89 18.23
N VAL A 793 40.70 -0.02 18.46
CA VAL A 793 41.90 -0.36 19.23
C VAL A 793 41.70 0.04 20.69
N VAL A 794 41.90 -0.90 21.60
CA VAL A 794 41.73 -0.68 23.03
C VAL A 794 43.11 -0.53 23.68
N SER A 795 43.31 0.56 24.42
CA SER A 795 44.51 0.79 25.24
C SER A 795 44.10 1.25 26.64
N GLY A 796 44.15 0.31 27.59
CA GLY A 796 43.61 0.54 28.93
C GLY A 796 42.11 0.85 28.86
N SER A 797 41.71 2.09 29.15
CA SER A 797 40.32 2.55 29.05
C SER A 797 40.03 3.40 27.81
N ALA A 798 41.06 3.77 27.03
CA ALA A 798 40.94 4.58 25.83
C ALA A 798 40.63 3.71 24.61
N LEU A 799 39.79 4.24 23.71
CA LEU A 799 39.36 3.59 22.48
C LEU A 799 39.82 4.43 21.29
N TYR A 800 40.55 3.83 20.34
CA TYR A 800 41.05 4.51 19.15
C TYR A 800 40.40 3.89 17.91
N PRO A 801 39.49 4.61 17.23
CA PRO A 801 38.92 4.19 15.96
C PRO A 801 39.98 4.20 14.86
N CYS A 802 40.16 3.06 14.19
CA CYS A 802 41.14 2.88 13.13
C CYS A 802 40.43 2.37 11.87
N TYR A 803 40.52 3.11 10.77
CA TYR A 803 39.88 2.76 9.52
C TYR A 803 40.90 2.44 8.44
N VAL A 804 40.74 1.31 7.76
CA VAL A 804 41.52 0.98 6.57
C VAL A 804 40.67 1.28 5.35
N TYR A 805 41.05 2.31 4.60
CA TYR A 805 40.44 2.63 3.33
C TYR A 805 41.14 1.86 2.21
N ALA A 806 40.41 0.97 1.54
CA ALA A 806 40.89 0.16 0.44
C ALA A 806 40.30 0.65 -0.87
N ASP A 807 41.14 0.86 -1.89
CA ASP A 807 40.70 1.14 -3.26
C ASP A 807 41.79 0.81 -4.28
N ALA A 808 41.52 0.94 -5.57
CA ALA A 808 42.48 0.78 -6.65
C ALA A 808 43.43 2.00 -6.76
N PHE A 809 44.08 2.36 -5.65
CA PHE A 809 44.93 3.54 -5.57
C PHE A 809 46.11 3.50 -6.55
N GLU A 810 46.23 4.54 -7.36
CA GLU A 810 47.33 4.80 -8.28
C GLU A 810 47.66 6.32 -8.30
N ASN A 811 48.94 6.67 -8.37
CA ASN A 811 49.39 8.07 -8.43
C ASN A 811 48.88 8.94 -7.24
N GLY A 812 48.80 8.37 -6.03
CA GLY A 812 48.42 9.11 -4.81
C GLY A 812 46.91 9.30 -4.58
N GLY A 813 46.06 8.53 -5.26
CA GLY A 813 44.60 8.55 -5.11
C GLY A 813 43.92 7.58 -6.07
N VAL A 814 42.62 7.73 -6.33
CA VAL A 814 41.86 6.87 -7.24
C VAL A 814 40.77 7.68 -7.93
N LYS A 815 40.60 7.48 -9.25
CA LYS A 815 39.49 8.07 -10.01
C LYS A 815 38.28 7.16 -9.88
N THR A 816 37.22 7.64 -9.24
CA THR A 816 35.99 6.87 -9.00
C THR A 816 34.99 7.02 -10.13
N GLU A 817 34.91 8.22 -10.74
CA GLU A 817 33.96 8.54 -11.82
C GLU A 817 34.53 9.55 -12.82
N GLY A 818 33.84 9.71 -13.95
CA GLY A 818 34.13 10.70 -15.01
C GLY A 818 35.11 10.22 -16.09
N ASP A 819 34.92 10.72 -17.31
CA ASP A 819 35.72 10.38 -18.50
C ASP A 819 37.02 11.21 -18.64
N GLY A 820 37.19 12.22 -17.81
CA GLY A 820 38.38 13.05 -17.72
C GLY A 820 39.59 12.33 -17.11
N SER A 821 40.65 13.08 -16.87
CA SER A 821 41.92 12.55 -16.40
C SER A 821 42.43 13.29 -15.18
N VAL A 822 43.09 12.54 -14.30
CA VAL A 822 43.80 13.07 -13.13
C VAL A 822 45.22 12.54 -13.16
N SER A 823 46.19 13.43 -12.98
CA SER A 823 47.59 13.06 -12.81
C SER A 823 48.14 13.71 -11.54
N ASN A 824 49.12 13.06 -10.92
CA ASN A 824 49.79 13.58 -9.74
C ASN A 824 51.30 13.64 -9.99
N LYS A 825 51.89 14.82 -9.81
CA LYS A 825 53.33 15.00 -9.82
C LYS A 825 53.74 15.79 -8.58
N ASP A 826 54.59 15.18 -7.76
CA ASP A 826 55.15 15.78 -6.55
C ASP A 826 54.10 16.41 -5.61
N GLY A 827 52.90 15.81 -5.51
CA GLY A 827 51.80 16.29 -4.66
C GLY A 827 50.93 17.39 -5.28
N THR A 828 51.09 17.61 -6.60
CA THR A 828 50.22 18.50 -7.40
C THR A 828 49.31 17.64 -8.27
N PHE A 829 48.01 17.68 -7.99
CA PHE A 829 46.99 16.97 -8.74
C PHE A 829 46.50 17.86 -9.89
N THR A 830 46.62 17.38 -11.11
CA THR A 830 46.13 18.09 -12.31
C THR A 830 44.89 17.37 -12.82
N PHE A 831 43.78 18.09 -12.90
CA PHE A 831 42.49 17.60 -13.36
C PHE A 831 42.18 18.18 -14.74
N GLU A 832 41.76 17.33 -15.68
CA GLU A 832 41.31 17.74 -17.02
C GLU A 832 40.00 17.02 -17.39
N GLY A 833 38.92 17.76 -17.66
CA GLY A 833 37.59 17.21 -17.96
C GLY A 833 36.87 16.63 -16.73
N ASP A 834 35.85 15.79 -16.96
CA ASP A 834 35.01 15.21 -15.90
C ASP A 834 35.81 14.28 -14.99
N ALA A 835 35.95 14.58 -13.72
CA ALA A 835 36.68 13.68 -12.84
C ALA A 835 36.21 13.78 -11.40
N VAL A 836 35.98 12.62 -10.80
CA VAL A 836 35.82 12.44 -9.36
C VAL A 836 37.01 11.61 -8.87
N TYR A 837 37.78 12.16 -7.94
CA TYR A 837 39.05 11.59 -7.51
C TYR A 837 39.23 11.63 -6.00
N THR A 838 39.37 10.46 -5.39
CA THR A 838 39.64 10.32 -3.95
C THR A 838 41.14 10.39 -3.70
N ILE A 839 41.57 11.35 -2.91
CA ILE A 839 42.98 11.55 -2.55
C ILE A 839 43.38 10.52 -1.49
N MET A 840 44.51 9.84 -1.67
CA MET A 840 45.06 8.87 -0.72
C MET A 840 45.74 9.58 0.46
N GLN A 841 44.98 10.38 1.20
CA GLN A 841 45.46 11.21 2.29
C GLN A 841 44.33 11.44 3.31
N SER A 842 44.65 11.29 4.61
CA SER A 842 43.74 11.69 5.68
C SER A 842 43.82 13.20 5.90
N VAL A 843 42.68 13.84 6.09
CA VAL A 843 42.52 15.27 6.36
C VAL A 843 42.18 15.48 7.83
N ASP A 844 42.97 16.30 8.51
CA ASP A 844 42.78 16.71 9.90
C ASP A 844 42.48 18.21 9.97
N PHE A 845 41.22 18.57 10.22
CA PHE A 845 40.80 19.96 10.33
C PHE A 845 41.20 20.61 11.66
N ALA A 846 41.49 19.84 12.70
CA ALA A 846 41.99 20.38 13.98
C ALA A 846 43.46 20.83 13.84
N ALA A 847 44.26 20.09 13.07
CA ALA A 847 45.58 20.56 12.63
C ALA A 847 45.48 21.69 11.58
N GLY A 848 44.38 21.70 10.81
CA GLY A 848 44.11 22.61 9.70
C GLY A 848 44.36 21.92 8.36
N ALA A 849 43.58 22.31 7.34
CA ALA A 849 43.70 21.78 5.98
C ALA A 849 43.62 22.92 4.96
N ALA A 850 44.70 23.15 4.22
CA ALA A 850 44.76 24.17 3.18
C ALA A 850 44.83 23.53 1.79
N PHE A 851 43.96 23.99 0.89
CA PHE A 851 43.93 23.59 -0.51
C PHE A 851 44.25 24.79 -1.38
N LEU A 852 45.30 24.68 -2.21
CA LEU A 852 45.59 25.66 -3.25
C LEU A 852 45.01 25.15 -4.56
N VAL A 853 43.99 25.84 -5.07
CA VAL A 853 43.29 25.53 -6.32
C VAL A 853 43.68 26.55 -7.38
N ASP A 854 44.23 26.11 -8.50
CA ASP A 854 44.53 26.97 -9.65
C ASP A 854 43.62 26.64 -10.83
N PHE A 855 42.58 27.44 -11.05
CA PHE A 855 41.67 27.27 -12.18
C PHE A 855 42.34 27.79 -13.46
N THR A 856 42.89 26.86 -14.24
CA THR A 856 43.54 27.16 -15.52
C THR A 856 42.52 27.42 -16.63
N SER A 857 41.45 26.63 -16.68
CA SER A 857 40.30 26.89 -17.54
C SER A 857 39.03 26.33 -16.93
N ILE A 858 37.90 26.98 -17.20
CA ILE A 858 36.58 26.55 -16.75
C ILE A 858 35.63 26.48 -17.95
N PRO A 859 34.63 25.59 -17.91
CA PRO A 859 33.68 25.43 -19.00
C PRO A 859 32.55 26.47 -19.03
N GLY A 860 32.55 27.40 -18.09
CA GLY A 860 31.56 28.45 -17.92
C GLY A 860 31.49 28.90 -16.48
N TYR A 861 30.59 29.85 -16.21
CA TYR A 861 30.43 30.48 -14.91
C TYR A 861 29.10 30.09 -14.24
N TYR A 862 29.12 29.95 -12.91
CA TYR A 862 27.96 29.57 -12.11
C TYR A 862 26.82 30.60 -12.13
N ASN A 863 27.13 31.89 -12.29
CA ASN A 863 26.17 32.99 -12.46
C ASN A 863 25.03 32.98 -11.42
N ASN A 864 25.38 32.92 -10.13
CA ASN A 864 24.46 32.82 -8.99
C ASN A 864 23.41 31.70 -9.14
N GLY A 865 23.83 30.54 -9.64
CA GLY A 865 22.99 29.34 -9.75
C GLY A 865 22.27 29.16 -11.08
N ASN A 866 22.50 30.06 -12.07
CA ASN A 866 21.96 29.89 -13.42
C ASN A 866 22.80 28.95 -14.30
N GLY A 867 24.09 28.76 -13.98
CA GLY A 867 25.02 27.84 -14.65
C GLY A 867 25.44 26.70 -13.73
N LYS A 868 24.48 25.97 -13.13
CA LYS A 868 24.75 25.02 -12.03
C LYS A 868 25.80 23.95 -12.31
N THR A 869 26.07 23.63 -13.56
CA THR A 869 27.06 22.63 -14.00
C THR A 869 28.38 23.23 -14.49
N ALA A 870 28.59 24.53 -14.33
CA ALA A 870 29.71 25.25 -14.92
C ALA A 870 30.73 25.71 -13.86
N GLY A 871 32.02 25.41 -14.11
CA GLY A 871 33.17 25.98 -13.40
C GLY A 871 33.17 25.82 -11.89
N TYR A 872 33.36 24.61 -11.38
CA TYR A 872 33.43 24.35 -9.94
C TYR A 872 34.47 23.30 -9.56
N VAL A 873 34.82 23.30 -8.27
CA VAL A 873 35.47 22.18 -7.58
C VAL A 873 34.67 21.87 -6.32
N THR A 874 34.32 20.60 -6.14
CA THR A 874 33.67 20.10 -4.91
C THR A 874 34.67 19.26 -4.14
N PHE A 875 34.76 19.51 -2.84
CA PHE A 875 35.44 18.67 -1.86
C PHE A 875 34.39 17.92 -1.06
N GLU A 876 34.52 16.61 -1.03
CA GLU A 876 33.68 15.70 -0.26
C GLU A 876 34.55 15.10 0.84
N PHE A 877 34.29 15.49 2.08
CA PHE A 877 35.02 15.00 3.24
C PHE A 877 34.19 13.92 3.91
N TYR A 878 34.51 12.67 3.60
CA TYR A 878 33.88 11.51 4.23
C TYR A 878 34.51 11.24 5.58
N ASP A 879 33.69 11.16 6.63
CA ASP A 879 34.09 10.70 7.96
C ASP A 879 33.74 9.21 8.13
N PRO A 880 34.74 8.30 8.14
CA PRO A 880 34.52 6.88 8.32
C PRO A 880 33.89 6.47 9.66
N TYR A 881 33.96 7.33 10.69
CA TYR A 881 33.41 7.02 12.01
C TYR A 881 31.90 7.19 12.06
N SER A 882 31.43 8.37 11.68
CA SER A 882 29.99 8.68 11.69
C SER A 882 29.24 8.26 10.42
N GLY A 883 29.96 7.97 9.34
CA GLY A 883 29.37 7.73 8.01
C GLY A 883 28.87 9.01 7.33
N ASN A 884 29.07 10.18 7.93
CA ASN A 884 28.65 11.46 7.38
C ASN A 884 29.65 11.96 6.32
N THR A 885 29.14 12.65 5.30
CA THR A 885 29.98 13.34 4.30
C THR A 885 29.67 14.82 4.29
N LEU A 886 30.69 15.66 4.52
CA LEU A 886 30.62 17.11 4.38
C LEU A 886 31.01 17.49 2.95
N TYR A 887 30.08 18.10 2.23
CA TYR A 887 30.29 18.63 0.89
C TYR A 887 30.59 20.13 0.98
N TYR A 888 31.67 20.55 0.33
CA TYR A 888 32.02 21.95 0.15
C TYR A 888 32.34 22.20 -1.32
N THR A 889 31.62 23.10 -1.97
CA THR A 889 31.81 23.45 -3.38
C THR A 889 32.22 24.89 -3.52
N LEU A 890 33.30 25.14 -4.24
CA LEU A 890 33.71 26.47 -4.71
C LEU A 890 33.41 26.60 -6.20
N TYR A 891 32.64 27.63 -6.56
CA TYR A 891 32.25 27.95 -7.92
C TYR A 891 32.96 29.21 -8.42
N CYS A 892 33.44 29.16 -9.66
CA CYS A 892 33.78 30.33 -10.45
C CYS A 892 32.48 31.00 -10.92
N ASN A 893 32.15 32.16 -10.38
CA ASN A 893 30.79 32.71 -10.45
C ASN A 893 30.54 33.69 -11.59
N TYR A 894 31.46 34.63 -11.85
CA TYR A 894 31.36 35.60 -12.94
C TYR A 894 32.73 35.88 -13.56
N ALA A 895 32.73 36.19 -14.86
CA ALA A 895 33.92 36.71 -15.55
C ALA A 895 34.29 38.10 -15.05
N ASP A 896 35.57 38.46 -15.16
CA ASP A 896 36.12 39.71 -14.62
C ASP A 896 35.37 40.98 -15.04
N ASP A 897 34.91 41.03 -16.30
CA ASP A 897 34.17 42.16 -16.87
C ASP A 897 32.70 42.23 -16.41
N ALA A 898 32.18 41.15 -15.80
CA ALA A 898 30.84 41.05 -15.24
C ALA A 898 30.81 41.20 -13.70
N ILE A 899 31.97 41.28 -13.04
CA ILE A 899 32.08 41.53 -11.60
C ILE A 899 31.59 42.94 -11.28
N THR A 900 30.68 43.06 -10.31
CA THR A 900 30.15 44.34 -9.82
C THR A 900 30.03 44.29 -8.30
N ASP A 901 29.66 45.41 -7.66
CA ASP A 901 29.38 45.44 -6.21
C ASP A 901 28.34 44.37 -5.76
N ASN A 902 27.49 43.88 -6.67
CA ASN A 902 26.47 42.86 -6.41
C ASN A 902 26.81 41.46 -6.99
N TYR A 903 27.85 41.36 -7.83
CA TYR A 903 28.28 40.13 -8.50
C TYR A 903 29.73 39.86 -8.17
N THR A 904 29.99 38.86 -7.33
CA THR A 904 31.35 38.50 -6.91
C THR A 904 31.95 37.43 -7.82
N ALA A 905 33.28 37.46 -7.97
CA ALA A 905 34.03 36.48 -8.77
C ALA A 905 33.78 35.02 -8.36
N LEU A 906 33.64 34.76 -7.05
CA LEU A 906 33.49 33.41 -6.49
C LEU A 906 32.15 33.26 -5.75
N TYR A 907 31.71 32.02 -5.63
CA TYR A 907 30.51 31.61 -4.89
C TYR A 907 30.78 30.26 -4.20
N GLU A 908 30.32 30.06 -2.98
CA GLU A 908 30.46 28.77 -2.28
C GLU A 908 29.11 28.19 -1.88
N SER A 909 29.10 26.87 -1.73
CA SER A 909 28.02 26.10 -1.15
C SER A 909 28.56 25.01 -0.24
N TYR A 910 27.86 24.68 0.83
CA TYR A 910 28.17 23.52 1.67
C TYR A 910 26.91 22.87 2.25
N TYR A 911 27.00 21.57 2.52
CA TYR A 911 25.98 20.78 3.22
C TYR A 911 26.61 19.49 3.77
N MET A 912 25.90 18.80 4.64
CA MET A 912 26.33 17.50 5.15
C MET A 912 25.18 16.51 5.07
N VAL A 913 25.47 15.29 4.64
CA VAL A 913 24.52 14.17 4.62
C VAL A 913 25.04 13.02 5.47
N ASN A 914 24.13 12.19 5.97
CA ASN A 914 24.45 10.90 6.57
C ASN A 914 24.63 9.81 5.50
N GLU A 915 24.99 8.61 5.93
CA GLU A 915 25.20 7.44 5.05
C GLU A 915 23.96 7.10 4.19
N GLU A 916 22.76 7.39 4.69
CA GLU A 916 21.48 7.16 3.99
C GLU A 916 21.11 8.28 2.99
N GLY A 917 21.92 9.35 2.92
CA GLY A 917 21.69 10.52 2.05
C GLY A 917 20.76 11.59 2.64
N GLY A 918 20.32 11.46 3.89
CA GLY A 918 19.55 12.47 4.61
C GLY A 918 20.42 13.65 5.06
N TYR A 919 19.89 14.88 4.98
CA TYR A 919 20.63 16.09 5.38
C TYR A 919 20.81 16.18 6.90
N VAL A 920 22.07 16.24 7.33
CA VAL A 920 22.49 16.58 8.71
C VAL A 920 22.69 18.09 8.84
N ILE A 921 23.29 18.70 7.81
CA ILE A 921 23.37 20.15 7.66
C ILE A 921 22.73 20.52 6.32
N MET A 922 21.72 21.38 6.37
CA MET A 922 20.99 21.84 5.19
C MET A 922 21.90 22.65 4.24
N PRO A 923 21.67 22.56 2.92
CA PRO A 923 22.40 23.35 1.93
C PRO A 923 22.41 24.84 2.21
N THR A 924 23.61 25.38 2.34
CA THR A 924 23.86 26.81 2.58
C THR A 924 24.82 27.32 1.52
N SER A 925 24.57 28.51 0.99
CA SER A 925 25.42 29.10 -0.05
C SER A 925 25.54 30.61 0.06
N ARG A 926 26.64 31.17 -0.45
CA ARG A 926 26.91 32.62 -0.44
C ARG A 926 27.91 33.06 -1.51
N THR A 927 27.86 34.35 -1.84
CA THR A 927 28.88 35.04 -2.64
C THR A 927 30.15 35.30 -1.82
N ILE A 928 31.32 35.22 -2.46
CA ILE A 928 32.62 35.47 -1.84
C ILE A 928 33.27 36.68 -2.49
N ASN A 929 33.44 37.76 -1.73
CA ASN A 929 34.09 38.96 -2.23
C ASN A 929 35.63 38.86 -2.10
N ILE A 930 36.29 38.72 -3.24
CA ILE A 930 37.77 38.70 -3.39
C ILE A 930 38.34 39.96 -4.06
N SER A 931 37.57 41.03 -4.19
CA SER A 931 37.99 42.24 -4.93
C SER A 931 39.26 42.90 -4.39
N ASN A 932 39.60 42.63 -3.13
CA ASN A 932 40.78 43.17 -2.45
C ASN A 932 41.86 42.10 -2.19
N CYS A 933 41.70 40.90 -2.76
CA CYS A 933 42.68 39.82 -2.67
C CYS A 933 43.76 39.96 -3.76
N GLU A 934 44.86 39.22 -3.63
CA GLU A 934 45.96 39.24 -4.62
C GLU A 934 45.49 38.80 -6.02
N ASN A 935 44.57 37.83 -6.08
CA ASN A 935 43.84 37.45 -7.27
C ASN A 935 42.37 37.90 -7.13
N PRO A 936 41.92 38.94 -7.85
CA PRO A 936 40.51 39.36 -7.84
C PRO A 936 39.65 38.67 -8.91
N SER A 937 40.23 37.76 -9.71
CA SER A 937 39.52 37.01 -10.76
C SER A 937 38.95 35.69 -10.24
N ALA A 938 37.93 35.16 -10.91
CA ALA A 938 37.43 33.80 -10.67
C ALA A 938 38.37 32.71 -11.24
N LEU A 939 39.26 33.09 -12.16
CA LEU A 939 40.29 32.23 -12.73
C LEU A 939 41.63 32.47 -12.02
N GLY A 940 42.52 31.48 -12.08
CA GLY A 940 43.81 31.50 -11.40
C GLY A 940 43.75 30.88 -10.00
N LYS A 941 44.70 31.29 -9.16
CA LYS A 941 44.98 30.66 -7.86
C LYS A 941 44.06 31.19 -6.77
N HIS A 942 43.50 30.27 -6.00
CA HIS A 942 42.73 30.50 -4.79
C HIS A 942 43.15 29.54 -3.69
N GLU A 943 43.36 30.08 -2.49
CA GLU A 943 43.64 29.33 -1.28
C GLU A 943 42.34 29.09 -0.50
N ILE A 944 42.03 27.83 -0.19
CA ILE A 944 40.88 27.44 0.64
C ILE A 944 41.42 26.79 1.92
N VAL A 945 41.23 27.45 3.06
CA VAL A 945 41.69 26.97 4.37
C VAL A 945 40.51 26.55 5.21
N PHE A 946 40.50 25.28 5.61
CA PHE A 946 39.61 24.70 6.60
C PHE A 946 40.34 24.60 7.94
N SER A 947 39.69 25.04 9.01
CA SER A 947 40.22 24.89 10.37
C SER A 947 39.11 24.68 11.39
N TYR A 948 39.38 23.90 12.41
CA TYR A 948 38.43 23.60 13.47
C TYR A 948 38.98 23.99 14.84
N SER A 949 38.23 24.84 15.55
CA SER A 949 38.55 25.23 16.92
C SER A 949 37.27 25.57 17.68
N ASP A 950 37.24 25.29 18.98
CA ASP A 950 36.14 25.66 19.88
C ASP A 950 34.74 25.21 19.38
N GLY A 951 34.66 24.05 18.72
CA GLY A 951 33.39 23.49 18.25
C GLY A 951 32.89 24.03 16.90
N VAL A 952 33.69 24.83 16.20
CA VAL A 952 33.29 25.51 14.96
C VAL A 952 34.31 25.24 13.85
N MET A 953 33.81 24.82 12.68
CA MET A 953 34.60 24.76 11.45
C MET A 953 34.61 26.13 10.79
N THR A 954 35.78 26.61 10.43
CA THR A 954 35.99 27.85 9.70
C THR A 954 36.52 27.52 8.32
N VAL A 955 35.91 28.09 7.28
CA VAL A 955 36.39 28.00 5.90
C VAL A 955 36.75 29.39 5.42
N LYS A 956 37.99 29.59 5.00
CA LYS A 956 38.48 30.89 4.52
C LYS A 956 39.00 30.72 3.09
N ILE A 957 38.49 31.53 2.17
CA ILE A 957 39.02 31.64 0.81
C ILE A 957 39.89 32.91 0.73
N ASP A 958 41.13 32.77 0.32
CA ASP A 958 42.11 33.86 0.17
C ASP A 958 42.13 34.78 1.41
N SER A 959 41.99 36.09 1.18
CA SER A 959 41.83 37.12 2.22
C SER A 959 40.36 37.52 2.45
N ALA A 960 39.40 36.77 1.90
CA ALA A 960 37.97 37.05 2.06
C ALA A 960 37.47 36.75 3.48
N ARG A 961 36.25 37.22 3.76
CA ARG A 961 35.55 36.92 5.03
C ARG A 961 35.31 35.41 5.15
N ALA A 962 35.70 34.81 6.27
CA ALA A 962 35.50 33.38 6.52
C ALA A 962 34.02 32.99 6.66
N THR A 963 33.73 31.72 6.38
CA THR A 963 32.49 30.99 6.67
C THR A 963 32.66 30.24 7.97
N THR A 964 31.60 30.17 8.77
CA THR A 964 31.58 29.36 9.99
C THR A 964 30.47 28.33 9.90
N ILE A 965 30.82 27.06 10.07
CA ILE A 965 29.89 25.93 10.11
C ILE A 965 29.88 25.43 11.56
N SER A 966 28.75 25.65 12.23
CA SER A 966 28.50 25.18 13.60
C SER A 966 27.70 23.87 13.57
N SER A 967 27.74 23.11 14.66
CA SER A 967 26.90 21.92 14.87
C SER A 967 27.22 20.75 13.92
N LEU A 968 28.50 20.40 13.79
CA LEU A 968 28.96 19.24 13.01
C LEU A 968 28.46 17.88 13.54
N GLY A 969 27.78 17.84 14.70
CA GLY A 969 27.21 16.61 15.24
C GLY A 969 28.29 15.60 15.64
N SER A 970 28.15 14.37 15.14
CA SER A 970 29.09 13.27 15.34
C SER A 970 30.23 13.23 14.31
N PHE A 971 30.30 14.17 13.36
CA PHE A 971 31.34 14.22 12.34
C PHE A 971 32.73 14.40 12.98
N SER A 972 33.62 13.44 12.72
CA SER A 972 35.01 13.47 13.15
C SER A 972 35.78 14.51 12.34
N VAL A 973 36.49 15.40 13.04
CA VAL A 973 37.28 16.48 12.42
C VAL A 973 38.75 16.14 12.25
N SER A 974 39.20 15.01 12.82
CA SER A 974 40.62 14.67 12.93
C SER A 974 41.11 13.71 11.84
N SER A 975 40.21 13.07 11.10
CA SER A 975 40.57 12.15 10.02
C SER A 975 39.40 11.89 9.07
N CYS A 976 39.34 12.68 8.01
CA CYS A 976 38.42 12.49 6.89
C CYS A 976 39.17 12.05 5.63
N VAL A 977 38.47 11.36 4.74
CA VAL A 977 38.96 11.07 3.39
C VAL A 977 38.36 12.09 2.43
N CYS A 978 39.21 12.73 1.64
CA CYS A 978 38.81 13.78 0.71
C CYS A 978 38.65 13.24 -0.71
N THR A 979 37.45 13.41 -1.26
CA THR A 979 37.15 13.21 -2.68
C THR A 979 36.94 14.56 -3.34
N VAL A 980 37.54 14.75 -4.52
CA VAL A 980 37.46 15.99 -5.29
C VAL A 980 36.70 15.71 -6.57
N ALA A 981 35.66 16.50 -6.84
CA ALA A 981 34.85 16.40 -8.05
C ALA A 981 34.93 17.68 -8.88
N VAL A 982 35.12 17.53 -10.19
CA VAL A 982 35.16 18.60 -11.19
C VAL A 982 34.30 18.22 -12.42
N PRO A 983 33.67 19.19 -13.11
CA PRO A 983 32.70 18.90 -14.16
C PRO A 983 33.30 18.53 -15.53
N GLU A 984 32.53 17.78 -16.33
CA GLU A 984 32.82 17.31 -17.70
C GLU A 984 33.29 18.37 -18.70
N GLY A 985 32.80 19.60 -18.53
CA GLY A 985 33.05 20.71 -19.42
C GLY A 985 31.84 21.04 -20.29
N THR A 986 31.95 22.05 -21.15
CA THR A 986 30.92 22.41 -22.14
C THR A 986 31.54 22.49 -23.53
N ALA A 987 30.71 22.75 -24.55
CA ALA A 987 31.19 23.01 -25.91
C ALA A 987 32.13 24.24 -26.00
N ASP A 988 32.06 25.14 -25.01
CA ASP A 988 32.80 26.41 -24.98
C ASP A 988 34.15 26.29 -24.24
N GLY A 989 34.41 25.18 -23.53
CA GLY A 989 35.68 24.95 -22.85
C GLY A 989 35.70 23.68 -22.00
N LYS A 990 36.90 23.14 -21.75
CA LYS A 990 37.11 22.04 -20.80
C LYS A 990 37.49 22.58 -19.42
N MET A 991 37.09 21.85 -18.38
CA MET A 991 37.63 22.08 -17.04
C MET A 991 39.11 21.69 -17.03
N ALA A 992 39.96 22.59 -16.53
CA ALA A 992 41.35 22.30 -16.22
C ALA A 992 41.77 23.05 -14.94
N LEU A 993 42.21 22.31 -13.93
CA LEU A 993 42.73 22.90 -12.70
C LEU A 993 43.91 22.12 -12.15
N THR A 994 44.74 22.80 -11.35
CA THR A 994 45.69 22.13 -10.47
C THR A 994 45.31 22.31 -9.00
N LEU A 995 45.57 21.29 -8.19
CA LEU A 995 45.23 21.24 -6.78
C LEU A 995 46.44 20.77 -5.97
N ASN A 996 46.77 21.49 -4.90
CA ASN A 996 47.71 21.05 -3.88
C ASN A 996 47.04 21.03 -2.51
N TYR A 997 47.32 19.99 -1.72
CA TYR A 997 46.89 19.88 -0.32
C TYR A 997 48.07 20.10 0.62
N TYR A 998 47.84 20.88 1.68
CA TYR A 998 48.79 21.15 2.75
C TYR A 998 48.13 20.95 4.12
N GLU A 999 48.78 20.17 4.98
CA GLU A 999 48.43 20.06 6.40
C GLU A 999 48.77 21.37 7.11
N GLY A 1000 47.83 21.92 7.88
CA GLY A 1000 47.93 23.23 8.53
C GLY A 1000 47.06 24.31 7.88
N THR A 1001 47.30 25.55 8.28
CA THR A 1001 46.54 26.73 7.84
C THR A 1001 47.33 27.69 6.96
N GLU A 1002 48.53 27.30 6.52
CA GLU A 1002 49.43 28.11 5.71
C GLU A 1002 49.82 27.37 4.42
N VAL A 1003 49.64 27.99 3.26
CA VAL A 1003 50.26 27.56 2.01
C VAL A 1003 51.71 28.09 1.94
N PRO A 1004 52.72 27.22 1.74
CA PRO A 1004 54.12 27.65 1.69
C PRO A 1004 54.41 28.59 0.52
N ASP A 1005 55.05 29.73 0.80
CA ASP A 1005 55.45 30.71 -0.21
C ASP A 1005 56.64 30.17 -1.04
N VAL A 1006 56.45 29.90 -2.33
CA VAL A 1006 57.52 29.35 -3.20
C VAL A 1006 58.15 30.49 -3.99
N THR A 1007 59.03 31.26 -3.37
CA THR A 1007 59.94 32.14 -4.14
C THR A 1007 61.04 31.28 -4.78
N PRO A 1008 61.30 31.36 -6.10
CA PRO A 1008 62.52 30.79 -6.67
C PRO A 1008 63.70 31.63 -6.17
N GLY A 1009 64.55 31.06 -5.32
CA GLY A 1009 65.73 31.75 -4.82
C GLY A 1009 66.71 32.08 -5.97
N PRO A 1010 67.32 33.28 -5.99
CA PRO A 1010 68.38 33.63 -6.93
C PRO A 1010 69.67 32.89 -6.54
N GLY A 1011 70.48 32.55 -7.56
CA GLY A 1011 71.57 31.58 -7.45
C GLY A 1011 72.82 31.99 -6.64
N GLY A 1012 73.71 31.02 -6.56
CA GLY A 1012 75.16 31.09 -6.32
C GLY A 1012 75.74 29.78 -6.89
N ASP A 1013 76.89 29.69 -7.53
CA ASP A 1013 78.00 30.60 -7.76
C ASP A 1013 78.59 30.21 -9.13
N ASP A 1014 79.10 31.18 -9.88
CA ASP A 1014 80.40 31.08 -10.56
C ASP A 1014 80.70 32.43 -11.20
N ASP A 1015 81.35 33.28 -10.39
CA ASP A 1015 82.15 34.40 -10.88
C ASP A 1015 83.41 33.87 -11.61
N ASP A 1016 83.78 34.62 -12.64
CA ASP A 1016 85.14 34.75 -13.18
C ASP A 1016 85.76 33.60 -14.01
N LYS A 1017 85.49 33.66 -15.32
CA LYS A 1017 86.57 33.55 -16.32
C LYS A 1017 86.95 34.94 -16.84
N PRO A 1018 88.24 35.16 -17.16
CA PRO A 1018 88.87 36.47 -17.09
C PRO A 1018 88.57 37.37 -18.29
N ASP A 1019 88.54 38.67 -17.98
CA ASP A 1019 88.73 39.87 -18.79
C ASP A 1019 88.97 39.67 -20.30
N ASP A 1020 88.12 40.28 -21.13
CA ASP A 1020 88.42 41.61 -21.67
C ASP A 1020 87.25 42.16 -22.51
N ASN A 1021 86.99 43.45 -22.32
CA ASN A 1021 86.05 44.33 -23.02
C ASN A 1021 86.48 44.52 -24.51
N PRO A 1022 85.82 45.38 -25.34
CA PRO A 1022 84.41 45.79 -25.45
C PRO A 1022 83.88 45.77 -26.92
N GLY A 1023 82.57 45.98 -27.06
CA GLY A 1023 81.91 46.53 -28.27
C GLY A 1023 81.35 45.45 -29.18
N GLY A 1024 80.10 45.50 -29.64
CA GLY A 1024 79.13 46.59 -29.78
C GLY A 1024 78.47 46.38 -31.14
N ASP A 1025 77.14 46.28 -31.19
CA ASP A 1025 76.24 46.65 -32.31
C ASP A 1025 74.81 46.21 -31.96
N THR A 1026 73.89 47.16 -31.74
CA THR A 1026 72.83 47.63 -32.66
C THR A 1026 71.79 46.56 -32.97
N THR A 1027 70.60 46.62 -32.36
CA THR A 1027 69.41 47.37 -32.83
C THR A 1027 68.98 47.00 -34.25
N ASP A 1028 67.80 46.37 -34.39
CA ASP A 1028 66.58 47.01 -34.88
C ASP A 1028 65.57 45.99 -35.45
N ASP A 1029 64.31 46.36 -35.21
CA ASP A 1029 63.15 46.26 -36.11
C ASP A 1029 62.45 44.92 -36.48
N VAL A 1030 61.17 44.89 -36.05
CA VAL A 1030 59.94 44.78 -36.86
C VAL A 1030 59.48 43.39 -37.39
N GLU A 1031 58.17 43.18 -37.20
CA GLU A 1031 57.18 42.42 -38.01
C GLU A 1031 56.73 40.98 -37.65
N LYS A 1032 55.39 40.89 -37.46
CA LYS A 1032 54.38 39.96 -38.06
C LYS A 1032 54.59 38.44 -38.13
N GLY A 1033 53.48 37.76 -37.82
CA GLY A 1033 53.00 36.51 -38.47
C GLY A 1033 53.67 35.23 -37.96
N GLY A 1034 53.04 34.08 -37.81
CA GLY A 1034 51.87 33.52 -38.48
C GLY A 1034 52.21 32.07 -38.89
N CYS A 1035 51.38 31.12 -38.42
CA CYS A 1035 51.06 29.76 -38.91
C CYS A 1035 52.07 28.83 -39.63
N GLY A 1036 51.96 27.54 -39.25
CA GLY A 1036 52.25 26.33 -40.05
C GLY A 1036 52.91 25.25 -39.18
N GLY A 1037 52.23 24.20 -38.70
CA GLY A 1037 51.71 23.06 -39.48
C GLY A 1037 52.86 22.04 -39.66
N ALA A 1038 52.78 20.73 -39.47
CA ALA A 1038 51.73 19.72 -39.30
C ALA A 1038 52.45 18.34 -39.32
N VAL A 1039 51.69 17.26 -39.11
CA VAL A 1039 51.87 15.89 -39.66
C VAL A 1039 52.45 14.76 -38.76
N VAL A 1040 51.50 13.94 -38.26
CA VAL A 1040 51.29 12.47 -38.39
C VAL A 1040 52.46 11.48 -38.24
N GLY A 1041 52.26 10.42 -37.43
CA GLY A 1041 52.96 9.14 -37.59
C GLY A 1041 52.65 8.07 -36.52
N THR A 1042 52.00 6.99 -36.96
CA THR A 1042 51.56 5.75 -36.26
C THR A 1042 52.67 4.79 -35.80
N GLY A 1043 52.40 3.91 -34.82
CA GLY A 1043 53.15 2.65 -34.66
C GLY A 1043 52.93 1.88 -33.35
N THR A 1044 52.55 0.61 -33.47
CA THR A 1044 52.21 -0.36 -32.40
C THR A 1044 53.30 -1.44 -32.15
N VAL A 1045 53.22 -2.09 -30.98
CA VAL A 1045 53.54 -3.51 -30.63
C VAL A 1045 54.88 -3.87 -29.91
N ALA A 1046 54.67 -4.46 -28.72
CA ALA A 1046 55.37 -5.56 -28.01
C ALA A 1046 56.73 -5.39 -27.28
N GLY A 1047 56.69 -5.63 -25.96
CA GLY A 1047 57.15 -6.90 -25.39
C GLY A 1047 58.35 -6.86 -24.42
N GLY A 1048 58.15 -7.35 -23.18
CA GLY A 1048 59.17 -8.12 -22.46
C GLY A 1048 59.67 -7.65 -21.07
N ALA A 1049 58.93 -8.04 -20.04
CA ALA A 1049 59.35 -8.69 -18.77
C ALA A 1049 60.50 -8.18 -17.84
N LEU A 1050 60.16 -8.20 -16.54
CA LEU A 1050 60.96 -8.53 -15.33
C LEU A 1050 61.92 -7.47 -14.72
N LEU A 1051 61.57 -6.90 -13.56
CA LEU A 1051 62.04 -7.31 -12.21
C LEU A 1051 61.62 -6.32 -11.10
N LEU A 1052 61.31 -6.91 -9.94
CA LEU A 1052 60.92 -6.32 -8.65
C LEU A 1052 61.96 -5.33 -8.06
N ALA A 1053 61.48 -4.29 -7.37
CA ALA A 1053 61.89 -3.90 -6.01
C ALA A 1053 61.09 -2.67 -5.55
N GLY A 1054 60.66 -2.66 -4.28
CA GLY A 1054 59.71 -1.71 -3.72
C GLY A 1054 60.11 -0.23 -3.83
N ILE A 1055 59.10 0.60 -4.08
CA ILE A 1055 59.16 2.03 -3.84
C ILE A 1055 58.08 2.32 -2.80
N ALA A 1056 58.51 2.41 -1.54
CA ALA A 1056 57.78 3.22 -0.58
C ALA A 1056 57.85 4.67 -1.12
N VAL A 1057 56.73 5.19 -1.63
CA VAL A 1057 56.61 6.62 -1.90
C VAL A 1057 56.44 7.29 -0.54
N LEU A 1058 57.58 7.56 0.11
CA LEU A 1058 57.66 8.51 1.22
C LEU A 1058 57.46 9.89 0.61
N MET A 1059 56.20 10.35 0.52
CA MET A 1059 55.94 11.79 0.40
C MET A 1059 56.45 12.44 1.68
N LYS A 1060 57.54 13.19 1.51
CA LYS A 1060 58.27 13.84 2.58
C LYS A 1060 57.36 14.88 3.24
N LYS A 1061 56.92 14.63 4.48
CA LYS A 1061 56.31 15.62 5.38
C LYS A 1061 57.23 16.85 5.38
N ARG A 1062 56.84 17.96 4.72
CA ARG A 1062 57.66 19.18 4.69
C ARG A 1062 57.55 19.85 6.06
N SER A 1063 58.41 19.44 6.98
CA SER A 1063 58.54 20.07 8.30
C SER A 1063 59.08 21.50 8.15
N ARG A 1064 58.44 22.45 8.85
CA ARG A 1064 58.88 23.84 9.10
C ARG A 1064 60.40 23.97 9.19
N SER A 1065 61.01 24.75 8.31
CA SER A 1065 62.23 25.48 8.67
C SER A 1065 61.80 26.80 9.33
N LYS A 1066 62.38 27.10 10.49
CA LYS A 1066 62.09 28.27 11.32
C LYS A 1066 62.08 29.60 10.57
#